data_AF-A0A7X1AZL9-F1
#
_entry.id   AF-A0A7X1AZL9-F1
#
_cell.length_a   1.000
_cell.length_b   1.000
_cell.length_c   1.000
_cell.angle_alpha   90.00
_cell.angle_beta   90.00
_cell.angle_gamma   90.00
#
_symmetry.space_group_name_H-M   'P 1'
#
loop_
_entity.id
_entity.type
_entity.pdbx_description
1 polymer ?
#
loop_
_entity_poly.entity_id
_entity_poly.type
_entity_poly.pdbx_seq_one_letter_code
_entity_poly.pdbx_strand_id
1 'polypeptide(L)'
;MRIALIGAGSVVFAKNLLSDIFQFPELENSEICLMDIDPSRLKVADKMARRLAAAIGVSPVIRSTLDQREAIRGAKYVICTIQVGGYEPGTVIDFEIPKKYGLRQTIADTIGVGGIFRGLRTIPVINKIARDIADYGAPGCLLLNYTNPMAMICWAVDKSVGIPHVGLCHSVQSTSKRLAAYAGLDYEEVTYLVAGVNHMAFFLKFAYKGRDAYPLLFRKLNDAEFGEDRVRFEMMRRCGYFVTESSEHQSEYLPYFIHHGEKVVKQFDIPLDEYLRRCQGVIETWEATEKKLLGEGGSMEVPRRSHEYGSSIIHSCETNCPRTIYGNVPNTGLIENLPERCCVEVPCLVDGQGVQPVHVGTLPPQLAMLCQSNVQVQSLAVEAAMTGKREHVYHAVMADPNAASTLTLDAMWKMCDELIEAHQQHGLLGDFEPVVRNTGRSSEGLENITLVWIERVVNDSDHVRIRWENPLAENPEIEFSLVLIGWGGEVLQRQSVSVQPSVIDGNELLVSLSFPESPEEGFKVVAEEVADSVLVVDLSVPPRRLIGGEESEARFCVELDGTPAVSGWIENRGEALALEFSVDDSNILIGKLPWSGSSLELFFAPAEGGSGFQVILVPGKGEELSPKLVDAQSHEIEGAELEQEAAGSGYQVRVVVPKKSLKLSPDADSFLLDCYVNINALGDAHSGGRSSLSGGFNAHLGAHEYSLVTLAAIDGGDPNTSR
;
A
#
# COMPACT_ATOMS: atom_id res chain seq x y z
N MET A 1 6.54 -44.66 18.56
CA MET A 1 6.03 -43.32 18.15
C MET A 1 6.72 -42.93 16.85
N ARG A 2 6.01 -42.33 15.87
CA ARG A 2 6.61 -41.91 14.60
C ARG A 2 6.78 -40.38 14.53
N ILE A 3 7.97 -39.94 14.11
CA ILE A 3 8.33 -38.55 13.82
C ILE A 3 8.73 -38.46 12.34
N ALA A 4 8.06 -37.61 11.58
CA ALA A 4 8.43 -37.33 10.19
C ALA A 4 9.26 -36.04 10.14
N LEU A 5 10.34 -36.06 9.36
CA LEU A 5 11.18 -34.89 9.08
C LEU A 5 11.10 -34.59 7.58
N ILE A 6 10.33 -33.55 7.22
CA ILE A 6 10.12 -33.10 5.84
C ILE A 6 11.14 -32.00 5.51
N GLY A 7 11.91 -32.19 4.44
CA GLY A 7 13.08 -31.38 4.12
C GLY A 7 14.35 -31.88 4.82
N ALA A 8 14.47 -33.20 5.04
CA ALA A 8 15.59 -33.82 5.75
C ALA A 8 16.96 -33.62 5.06
N GLY A 9 16.97 -33.23 3.78
CA GLY A 9 18.17 -32.85 3.03
C GLY A 9 18.83 -31.56 3.52
N SER A 10 18.20 -30.82 4.44
CA SER A 10 18.86 -29.83 5.29
C SER A 10 19.72 -30.53 6.36
N VAL A 11 20.80 -31.18 5.91
CA VAL A 11 21.55 -32.17 6.71
C VAL A 11 22.11 -31.61 8.03
N VAL A 12 22.53 -30.35 8.07
CA VAL A 12 23.00 -29.70 9.32
C VAL A 12 21.86 -29.59 10.33
N PHE A 13 20.69 -29.15 9.87
CA PHE A 13 19.52 -28.97 10.71
C PHE A 13 18.95 -30.32 11.18
N ALA A 14 18.83 -31.27 10.25
CA ALA A 14 18.45 -32.65 10.53
C ALA A 14 19.40 -33.29 11.56
N LYS A 15 20.71 -33.05 11.44
CA LYS A 15 21.71 -33.56 12.39
C LYS A 15 21.45 -33.06 13.80
N ASN A 16 21.21 -31.77 13.99
CA ASN A 16 21.00 -31.20 15.32
C ASN A 16 19.73 -31.74 15.98
N LEU A 17 18.61 -31.75 15.25
CA LEU A 17 17.34 -32.26 15.77
C LEU A 17 17.39 -33.75 16.11
N LEU A 18 17.93 -34.57 15.22
CA LEU A 18 18.06 -36.02 15.45
C LEU A 18 19.04 -36.31 16.59
N SER A 19 20.13 -35.53 16.69
CA SER A 19 21.10 -35.63 17.79
C SER A 19 20.41 -35.41 19.13
N ASP A 20 19.53 -34.42 19.21
CA ASP A 20 18.83 -34.12 20.44
C ASP A 20 17.79 -35.18 20.79
N ILE A 21 17.00 -35.59 19.80
CA ILE A 21 15.97 -36.63 19.96
C ILE A 21 16.61 -37.94 20.45
N PHE A 22 17.70 -38.38 19.83
CA PHE A 22 18.40 -39.61 20.20
C PHE A 22 19.09 -39.54 21.57
N GLN A 23 19.36 -38.35 22.10
CA GLN A 23 19.93 -38.17 23.44
C GLN A 23 18.88 -38.17 24.55
N PHE A 24 17.58 -38.28 24.24
CA PHE A 24 16.52 -38.53 25.22
C PHE A 24 16.24 -40.03 25.33
N PRO A 25 16.56 -40.69 26.45
CA PRO A 25 16.29 -42.12 26.63
C PRO A 25 14.83 -42.50 26.41
N GLU A 26 13.91 -41.61 26.80
CA GLU A 26 12.46 -41.79 26.65
C GLU A 26 12.02 -41.83 25.18
N LEU A 27 12.85 -41.33 24.25
CA LEU A 27 12.57 -41.26 22.82
C LEU A 27 13.39 -42.26 22.00
N GLU A 28 14.21 -43.13 22.61
CA GLU A 28 15.15 -44.02 21.91
C GLU A 28 14.46 -44.98 20.90
N ASN A 29 13.22 -45.36 21.19
CA ASN A 29 12.41 -46.30 20.39
C ASN A 29 11.53 -45.59 19.35
N SER A 30 11.83 -44.32 19.04
CA SER A 30 11.11 -43.56 18.01
C SER A 30 11.39 -44.10 16.61
N GLU A 31 10.36 -44.13 15.78
CA GLU A 31 10.49 -44.29 14.34
C GLU A 31 10.70 -42.92 13.71
N ILE A 32 11.83 -42.75 13.03
CA ILE A 32 12.17 -41.53 12.30
C ILE A 32 11.94 -41.78 10.81
N CYS A 33 11.07 -41.00 10.19
CA CYS A 33 10.90 -41.00 8.74
C CYS A 33 11.48 -39.73 8.14
N LEU A 34 12.55 -39.88 7.36
CA LEU A 34 13.21 -38.79 6.65
C LEU A 34 12.57 -38.64 5.26
N MET A 35 12.21 -37.42 4.90
CA MET A 35 11.65 -37.11 3.60
C MET A 35 12.32 -35.90 2.99
N ASP A 36 12.69 -36.02 1.72
CA ASP A 36 13.15 -34.94 0.87
C ASP A 36 12.73 -35.22 -0.58
N ILE A 37 12.73 -34.19 -1.42
CA ILE A 37 12.49 -34.34 -2.86
C ILE A 37 13.78 -34.67 -3.61
N ASP A 38 14.94 -34.34 -3.03
CA ASP A 38 16.25 -34.64 -3.60
C ASP A 38 16.77 -35.99 -3.08
N PRO A 39 16.88 -37.03 -3.95
CA PRO A 39 17.33 -38.35 -3.54
C PRO A 39 18.79 -38.38 -3.08
N SER A 40 19.65 -37.49 -3.59
CA SER A 40 21.04 -37.41 -3.17
C SER A 40 21.14 -36.86 -1.75
N ARG A 41 20.47 -35.71 -1.49
CA ARG A 41 20.47 -35.09 -0.15
C ARG A 41 19.79 -35.99 0.88
N LEU A 42 18.71 -36.68 0.51
CA LEU A 42 18.05 -37.66 1.38
C LEU A 42 18.99 -38.82 1.74
N LYS A 43 19.77 -39.32 0.78
CA LYS A 43 20.76 -40.40 1.03
C LYS A 43 21.85 -39.95 2.02
N VAL A 44 22.29 -38.70 1.95
CA VAL A 44 23.24 -38.13 2.91
C VAL A 44 22.59 -38.04 4.30
N ALA A 45 21.35 -37.56 4.38
CA ALA A 45 20.60 -37.45 5.64
C ALA A 45 20.38 -38.82 6.31
N ASP A 46 19.98 -39.85 5.55
CA ASP A 46 19.79 -41.22 6.05
C ASP A 46 21.08 -41.79 6.66
N LYS A 47 22.20 -41.70 5.93
CA LYS A 47 23.50 -42.17 6.43
C LYS A 47 23.94 -41.39 7.68
N MET A 48 23.76 -40.08 7.68
CA MET A 48 24.08 -39.23 8.83
C MET A 48 23.26 -39.66 10.06
N ALA A 49 21.94 -39.85 9.91
CA ALA A 49 21.06 -40.26 10.99
C ALA A 49 21.46 -41.63 11.58
N ARG A 50 21.77 -42.62 10.73
CA ARG A 50 22.22 -43.95 11.18
C ARG A 50 23.55 -43.90 11.91
N ARG A 51 24.51 -43.09 11.44
CA ARG A 51 25.80 -42.89 12.12
C ARG A 51 25.63 -42.21 13.48
N LEU A 52 24.70 -41.25 13.56
CA LEU A 52 24.40 -40.54 14.81
C LEU A 52 23.82 -41.48 15.86
N ALA A 53 22.85 -42.30 15.45
CA ALA A 53 22.28 -43.33 16.31
C ALA A 53 23.36 -44.31 16.82
N ALA A 54 24.22 -44.80 15.92
CA ALA A 54 25.32 -45.70 16.28
C ALA A 54 26.34 -45.05 17.24
N ALA A 55 26.68 -43.77 17.02
CA ALA A 55 27.61 -43.04 17.88
C ALA A 55 27.06 -42.77 19.29
N ILE A 56 25.75 -42.48 19.39
CA ILE A 56 25.06 -42.28 20.66
C ILE A 56 24.80 -43.61 21.39
N GLY A 57 24.71 -44.72 20.65
CA GLY A 57 24.43 -46.05 21.19
C GLY A 57 22.95 -46.41 21.23
N VAL A 58 22.12 -45.81 20.37
CA VAL A 58 20.68 -46.08 20.26
C VAL A 58 20.34 -46.76 18.93
N SER A 59 19.19 -47.43 18.86
CA SER A 59 18.74 -48.20 17.66
C SER A 59 17.31 -47.82 17.22
N PRO A 60 17.06 -46.56 16.83
CA PRO A 60 15.76 -46.12 16.32
C PRO A 60 15.44 -46.76 14.97
N VAL A 61 14.16 -46.87 14.65
CA VAL A 61 13.72 -47.31 13.31
C VAL A 61 13.84 -46.12 12.35
N ILE A 62 14.80 -46.14 11.44
CA ILE A 62 15.00 -45.07 10.45
C ILE A 62 14.51 -45.52 9.07
N ARG A 63 13.54 -44.77 8.53
CA ARG A 63 13.03 -44.91 7.15
C ARG A 63 13.31 -43.63 6.36
N SER A 64 13.45 -43.78 5.06
CA SER A 64 13.65 -42.67 4.13
C SER A 64 12.72 -42.84 2.93
N THR A 65 12.08 -41.75 2.48
CA THR A 65 11.13 -41.77 1.37
C THR A 65 11.16 -40.45 0.59
N LEU A 66 10.84 -40.50 -0.70
CA LEU A 66 10.58 -39.31 -1.52
C LEU A 66 9.08 -38.92 -1.49
N ASP A 67 8.23 -39.79 -0.95
CA ASP A 67 6.79 -39.58 -0.86
C ASP A 67 6.40 -38.94 0.48
N GLN A 68 5.84 -37.73 0.38
CA GLN A 68 5.40 -36.92 1.52
C GLN A 68 4.31 -37.62 2.35
N ARG A 69 3.32 -38.26 1.71
CA ARG A 69 2.20 -38.90 2.39
C ARG A 69 2.65 -40.13 3.16
N GLU A 70 3.56 -40.91 2.58
CA GLU A 70 4.15 -42.06 3.27
C GLU A 70 4.99 -41.65 4.48
N ALA A 71 5.67 -40.50 4.41
CA ALA A 71 6.38 -39.95 5.57
C ALA A 71 5.42 -39.54 6.71
N ILE A 72 4.33 -38.88 6.35
CA ILE A 72 3.34 -38.34 7.30
C ILE A 72 2.44 -39.43 7.89
N ARG A 73 2.20 -40.53 7.16
CA ARG A 73 1.27 -41.60 7.57
C ARG A 73 1.55 -42.08 9.00
N GLY A 74 0.59 -41.86 9.90
CA GLY A 74 0.67 -42.26 11.31
C GLY A 74 1.71 -41.49 12.15
N ALA A 75 2.30 -40.42 11.62
CA ALA A 75 3.22 -39.57 12.39
C ALA A 75 2.47 -38.83 13.49
N LYS A 76 3.05 -38.79 14.70
CA LYS A 76 2.55 -37.96 15.82
C LYS A 76 3.15 -36.55 15.78
N TYR A 77 4.34 -36.42 15.19
CA TYR A 77 5.03 -35.15 15.00
C TYR A 77 5.54 -35.07 13.57
N VAL A 78 5.36 -33.91 12.95
CA VAL A 78 5.97 -33.57 11.66
C VAL A 78 6.85 -32.35 11.86
N ILE A 79 8.13 -32.48 11.60
CA ILE A 79 9.08 -31.38 11.60
C ILE A 79 9.30 -30.94 10.16
N CYS A 80 9.11 -29.66 9.84
CA CYS A 80 9.20 -29.16 8.48
C CYS A 80 10.31 -28.10 8.33
N THR A 81 11.28 -28.36 7.46
CA THR A 81 12.50 -27.55 7.26
C THR A 81 12.80 -27.34 5.78
N ILE A 82 11.78 -27.05 4.98
CA ILE A 82 11.90 -26.92 3.52
C ILE A 82 12.40 -25.52 3.12
N GLN A 83 12.91 -25.39 1.89
CA GLN A 83 13.18 -24.10 1.26
C GLN A 83 12.74 -24.18 -0.19
N VAL A 84 11.53 -23.68 -0.48
CA VAL A 84 10.97 -23.70 -1.82
C VAL A 84 11.70 -22.71 -2.72
N GLY A 85 12.17 -23.17 -3.88
CA GLY A 85 12.95 -22.39 -4.84
C GLY A 85 14.46 -22.34 -4.56
N GLY A 86 14.92 -22.83 -3.40
CA GLY A 86 16.35 -22.91 -3.05
C GLY A 86 17.09 -21.57 -3.10
N TYR A 87 18.42 -21.65 -3.19
CA TYR A 87 19.27 -20.49 -3.44
C TYR A 87 19.06 -19.99 -4.88
N GLU A 88 19.30 -20.86 -5.87
CA GLU A 88 18.98 -20.61 -7.26
C GLU A 88 17.77 -21.46 -7.70
N PRO A 89 16.80 -20.86 -8.44
CA PRO A 89 16.75 -19.45 -8.82
C PRO A 89 16.10 -18.57 -7.73
N GLY A 90 15.43 -19.14 -6.73
CA GLY A 90 14.49 -18.43 -5.85
C GLY A 90 15.10 -17.25 -5.09
N THR A 91 16.11 -17.52 -4.26
CA THR A 91 16.76 -16.47 -3.44
C THR A 91 17.48 -15.45 -4.32
N VAL A 92 18.12 -15.87 -5.41
CA VAL A 92 18.79 -14.96 -6.34
C VAL A 92 17.80 -13.99 -6.99
N ILE A 93 16.64 -14.46 -7.45
CA ILE A 93 15.58 -13.61 -8.00
C ILE A 93 15.12 -12.57 -6.97
N ASP A 94 14.89 -13.01 -5.73
CA ASP A 94 14.41 -12.15 -4.63
C ASP A 94 15.39 -11.03 -4.26
N PHE A 95 16.67 -11.14 -4.64
CA PHE A 95 17.68 -10.08 -4.45
C PHE A 95 17.94 -9.27 -5.72
N GLU A 96 18.17 -9.94 -6.84
CA GLU A 96 18.64 -9.30 -8.07
C GLU A 96 17.58 -8.39 -8.69
N ILE A 97 16.29 -8.79 -8.66
CA ILE A 97 15.24 -7.94 -9.23
C ILE A 97 15.03 -6.68 -8.40
N PRO A 98 14.80 -6.71 -7.07
CA PRO A 98 14.63 -5.49 -6.29
C PRO A 98 15.83 -4.54 -6.38
N LYS A 99 17.04 -5.10 -6.48
CA LYS A 99 18.29 -4.33 -6.65
C LYS A 99 18.31 -3.52 -7.94
N LYS A 100 17.72 -4.00 -9.05
CA LYS A 100 17.58 -3.22 -10.30
C LYS A 100 16.75 -1.96 -10.12
N TYR A 101 15.80 -1.96 -9.19
CA TYR A 101 14.94 -0.82 -8.86
C TYR A 101 15.54 0.09 -7.77
N GLY A 102 16.71 -0.26 -7.24
CA GLY A 102 17.37 0.49 -6.17
C GLY A 102 16.99 0.04 -4.75
N LEU A 103 16.16 -0.99 -4.61
CA LEU A 103 15.80 -1.58 -3.31
C LEU A 103 16.85 -2.61 -2.90
N ARG A 104 17.57 -2.32 -1.82
CA ARG A 104 18.65 -3.17 -1.30
C ARG A 104 18.18 -3.90 -0.05
N GLN A 105 18.67 -5.13 0.12
CA GLN A 105 18.29 -6.03 1.20
C GLN A 105 19.55 -6.64 1.84
N THR A 106 19.42 -7.18 3.04
CA THR A 106 20.50 -7.91 3.72
C THR A 106 20.23 -9.39 3.67
N ILE A 107 19.01 -9.81 4.04
CA ILE A 107 18.63 -11.20 4.23
C ILE A 107 17.45 -11.63 3.36
N ALA A 108 16.40 -10.81 3.27
CA ALA A 108 15.24 -11.01 2.39
C ALA A 108 14.54 -12.39 2.56
N ASP A 109 14.60 -13.00 3.75
CA ASP A 109 14.19 -14.39 3.95
C ASP A 109 12.81 -14.56 4.63
N THR A 110 12.33 -13.54 5.35
CA THR A 110 11.17 -13.65 6.25
C THR A 110 10.22 -12.46 6.12
N ILE A 111 10.74 -11.25 6.21
CA ILE A 111 9.99 -9.99 6.05
C ILE A 111 10.65 -9.23 4.88
N GLY A 112 9.93 -8.27 4.29
CA GLY A 112 10.40 -7.52 3.14
C GLY A 112 9.98 -8.14 1.82
N VAL A 113 10.39 -7.52 0.72
CA VAL A 113 10.05 -7.96 -0.64
C VAL A 113 10.45 -9.42 -0.89
N GLY A 114 11.68 -9.82 -0.55
CA GLY A 114 12.06 -11.24 -0.66
C GLY A 114 11.26 -12.16 0.26
N GLY A 115 10.93 -11.70 1.47
CA GLY A 115 10.04 -12.43 2.40
C GLY A 115 8.64 -12.65 1.81
N ILE A 116 8.04 -11.63 1.20
CA ILE A 116 6.74 -11.73 0.52
C ILE A 116 6.79 -12.80 -0.57
N PHE A 117 7.76 -12.70 -1.49
CA PHE A 117 7.85 -13.64 -2.62
C PHE A 117 8.20 -15.06 -2.18
N ARG A 118 9.04 -15.22 -1.14
CA ARG A 118 9.25 -16.53 -0.51
C ARG A 118 7.98 -17.09 0.12
N GLY A 119 7.18 -16.24 0.75
CA GLY A 119 5.86 -16.58 1.27
C GLY A 119 4.94 -17.10 0.16
N LEU A 120 4.80 -16.35 -0.94
CA LEU A 120 3.96 -16.71 -2.10
C LEU A 120 4.32 -18.10 -2.67
N ARG A 121 5.61 -18.43 -2.76
CA ARG A 121 6.08 -19.75 -3.23
C ARG A 121 5.85 -20.86 -2.21
N THR A 122 5.98 -20.56 -0.92
CA THR A 122 6.03 -21.57 0.14
C THR A 122 4.66 -21.91 0.71
N ILE A 123 3.73 -20.96 0.78
CA ILE A 123 2.38 -21.14 1.33
C ILE A 123 1.61 -22.29 0.63
N PRO A 124 1.60 -22.40 -0.71
CA PRO A 124 0.93 -23.53 -1.37
C PRO A 124 1.50 -24.91 -0.96
N VAL A 125 2.82 -24.99 -0.79
CA VAL A 125 3.51 -26.23 -0.42
C VAL A 125 3.23 -26.60 1.04
N ILE A 126 3.34 -25.65 1.98
CA ILE A 126 3.07 -25.94 3.39
C ILE A 126 1.59 -26.25 3.63
N ASN A 127 0.65 -25.61 2.91
CA ASN A 127 -0.77 -25.96 3.00
C ASN A 127 -1.04 -27.38 2.49
N LYS A 128 -0.30 -27.85 1.47
CA LYS A 128 -0.35 -29.25 1.05
C LYS A 128 0.17 -30.19 2.14
N ILE A 129 1.29 -29.87 2.77
CA ILE A 129 1.81 -30.63 3.92
C ILE A 129 0.79 -30.67 5.06
N ALA A 130 0.19 -29.52 5.41
CA ALA A 130 -0.80 -29.43 6.47
C ALA A 130 -2.06 -30.27 6.16
N ARG A 131 -2.53 -30.28 4.90
CA ARG A 131 -3.61 -31.17 4.47
C ARG A 131 -3.23 -32.65 4.57
N ASP A 132 -2.05 -33.04 4.11
CA ASP A 132 -1.60 -34.42 4.25
C ASP A 132 -1.42 -34.82 5.74
N ILE A 133 -1.06 -33.89 6.63
CA ILE A 133 -1.06 -34.10 8.09
C ILE A 133 -2.48 -34.36 8.60
N ALA A 134 -3.46 -33.56 8.19
CA ALA A 134 -4.85 -33.75 8.57
C ALA A 134 -5.40 -35.12 8.08
N ASP A 135 -5.03 -35.53 6.86
CA ASP A 135 -5.55 -36.74 6.23
C ASP A 135 -4.84 -38.03 6.70
N TYR A 136 -3.54 -37.98 6.94
CA TYR A 136 -2.71 -39.17 7.16
C TYR A 136 -1.95 -39.18 8.49
N GLY A 137 -1.83 -38.04 9.18
CA GLY A 137 -1.20 -37.95 10.49
C GLY A 137 -1.98 -38.71 11.57
N ALA A 138 -1.33 -39.01 12.69
CA ALA A 138 -2.05 -39.50 13.86
C ALA A 138 -2.98 -38.40 14.42
N PRO A 139 -4.08 -38.74 15.11
CA PRO A 139 -4.93 -37.74 15.76
C PRO A 139 -4.11 -36.81 16.67
N GLY A 140 -4.27 -35.49 16.50
CA GLY A 140 -3.50 -34.48 17.23
C GLY A 140 -2.05 -34.35 16.77
N CYS A 141 -1.71 -34.81 15.55
CA CYS A 141 -0.37 -34.64 14.98
C CYS A 141 0.05 -33.18 15.02
N LEU A 142 1.22 -32.91 15.62
CA LEU A 142 1.76 -31.57 15.78
C LEU A 142 2.77 -31.25 14.68
N LEU A 143 2.49 -30.18 13.92
CA LEU A 143 3.45 -29.59 12.99
C LEU A 143 4.42 -28.67 13.74
N LEU A 144 5.70 -29.04 13.72
CA LEU A 144 6.82 -28.25 14.22
C LEU A 144 7.50 -27.56 13.03
N ASN A 145 7.10 -26.33 12.73
CA ASN A 145 7.57 -25.63 11.54
C ASN A 145 8.85 -24.83 11.82
N TYR A 146 9.88 -25.06 11.01
CA TYR A 146 11.12 -24.28 10.96
C TYR A 146 11.29 -23.54 9.63
N THR A 147 10.31 -23.68 8.73
CA THR A 147 10.36 -23.08 7.40
C THR A 147 9.98 -21.60 7.49
N ASN A 148 10.83 -20.74 6.91
CA ASN A 148 10.53 -19.32 6.69
C ASN A 148 9.81 -19.07 5.37
N PRO A 149 8.97 -18.01 5.28
CA PRO A 149 8.68 -17.00 6.32
C PRO A 149 7.75 -17.50 7.43
N MET A 150 8.23 -17.57 8.68
CA MET A 150 7.55 -18.27 9.77
C MET A 150 6.13 -17.76 10.03
N ALA A 151 5.98 -16.45 10.18
CA ALA A 151 4.71 -15.82 10.53
C ALA A 151 3.66 -16.01 9.42
N MET A 152 4.04 -15.76 8.16
CA MET A 152 3.14 -15.95 7.01
C MET A 152 2.74 -17.43 6.86
N ILE A 153 3.68 -18.34 7.04
CA ILE A 153 3.44 -19.79 6.93
C ILE A 153 2.49 -20.29 8.02
N CYS A 154 2.76 -19.96 9.28
CA CYS A 154 1.89 -20.40 10.38
C CYS A 154 0.50 -19.79 10.25
N TRP A 155 0.41 -18.52 9.84
CA TRP A 155 -0.88 -17.86 9.58
C TRP A 155 -1.64 -18.55 8.44
N ALA A 156 -0.98 -18.89 7.34
CA ALA A 156 -1.64 -19.59 6.23
C ALA A 156 -2.11 -21.01 6.62
N VAL A 157 -1.31 -21.76 7.38
CA VAL A 157 -1.70 -23.10 7.88
C VAL A 157 -2.92 -23.01 8.80
N ASP A 158 -2.92 -22.03 9.72
CA ASP A 158 -4.04 -21.77 10.62
C ASP A 158 -5.32 -21.42 9.85
N LYS A 159 -5.24 -20.49 8.90
CA LYS A 159 -6.39 -20.01 8.11
C LYS A 159 -6.94 -21.08 7.16
N SER A 160 -6.08 -21.94 6.61
CA SER A 160 -6.45 -22.87 5.54
C SER A 160 -6.84 -24.26 6.01
N VAL A 161 -6.16 -24.83 7.02
CA VAL A 161 -6.38 -26.21 7.47
C VAL A 161 -6.68 -26.27 8.97
N GLY A 162 -6.06 -25.40 9.78
CA GLY A 162 -6.33 -25.34 11.23
C GLY A 162 -5.81 -26.54 12.03
N ILE A 163 -4.76 -27.22 11.55
CA ILE A 163 -4.10 -28.31 12.30
C ILE A 163 -3.29 -27.77 13.49
N PRO A 164 -3.02 -28.59 14.53
CA PRO A 164 -2.08 -28.23 15.58
C PRO A 164 -0.69 -27.93 15.00
N HIS A 165 -0.20 -26.72 15.24
CA HIS A 165 1.11 -26.30 14.76
C HIS A 165 1.76 -25.32 15.73
N VAL A 166 3.09 -25.26 15.69
CA VAL A 166 3.89 -24.20 16.31
C VAL A 166 5.08 -23.89 15.41
N GLY A 167 5.29 -22.62 15.13
CA GLY A 167 6.48 -22.14 14.42
C GLY A 167 7.66 -21.89 15.37
N LEU A 168 8.85 -22.31 14.98
CA LEU A 168 10.03 -22.36 15.83
C LEU A 168 11.20 -21.58 15.21
N CYS A 169 11.65 -20.55 15.92
CA CYS A 169 12.85 -19.78 15.57
C CYS A 169 13.82 -19.75 16.76
N HIS A 170 15.12 -19.66 16.47
CA HIS A 170 16.18 -19.64 17.48
C HIS A 170 16.51 -18.22 18.00
N SER A 171 15.86 -17.19 17.47
CA SER A 171 16.15 -15.78 17.76
C SER A 171 16.14 -15.45 19.26
N VAL A 172 15.08 -15.84 19.98
CA VAL A 172 14.92 -15.55 21.42
C VAL A 172 16.01 -16.16 22.28
N GLN A 173 16.33 -17.44 22.06
CA GLN A 173 17.32 -18.16 22.86
C GLN A 173 18.75 -17.71 22.59
N SER A 174 19.06 -17.39 21.34
CA SER A 174 20.38 -16.87 20.97
C SER A 174 20.58 -15.46 21.53
N THR A 175 19.55 -14.62 21.43
CA THR A 175 19.63 -13.23 21.90
C THR A 175 19.61 -13.12 23.42
N SER A 176 18.85 -13.94 24.14
CA SER A 176 18.89 -13.95 25.61
C SER A 176 20.28 -14.27 26.17
N LYS A 177 20.99 -15.26 25.59
CA LYS A 177 22.39 -15.56 25.93
C LYS A 177 23.31 -14.40 25.61
N ARG A 178 23.11 -13.75 24.46
CA ARG A 178 23.90 -12.59 24.06
C ARG A 178 23.69 -11.40 25.00
N LEU A 179 22.45 -11.12 25.41
CA LEU A 179 22.14 -10.08 26.39
C LEU A 179 22.77 -10.37 27.76
N ALA A 180 22.75 -11.62 28.22
CA ALA A 180 23.44 -12.02 29.44
C ALA A 180 24.94 -11.76 29.33
N ALA A 181 25.56 -12.13 28.20
CA ALA A 181 26.98 -11.87 27.94
C ALA A 181 27.30 -10.36 27.93
N TYR A 182 26.49 -9.53 27.25
CA TYR A 182 26.65 -8.07 27.22
C TYR A 182 26.58 -7.43 28.60
N ALA A 183 25.69 -7.94 29.45
CA ALA A 183 25.53 -7.46 30.81
C ALA A 183 26.53 -8.09 31.81
N GLY A 184 27.37 -9.04 31.37
CA GLY A 184 28.33 -9.76 32.23
C GLY A 184 27.65 -10.66 33.26
N LEU A 185 26.53 -11.28 32.88
CA LEU A 185 25.67 -12.07 33.77
C LEU A 185 25.78 -13.56 33.49
N ASP A 186 25.61 -14.36 34.55
CA ASP A 186 25.40 -15.80 34.42
C ASP A 186 24.02 -16.08 33.81
N TYR A 187 24.00 -16.75 32.66
CA TYR A 187 22.78 -16.98 31.88
C TYR A 187 21.74 -17.83 32.63
N GLU A 188 22.18 -18.79 33.45
CA GLU A 188 21.26 -19.69 34.16
C GLU A 188 20.43 -18.97 35.24
N GLU A 189 20.85 -17.76 35.64
CA GLU A 189 20.18 -16.90 36.62
C GLU A 189 19.37 -15.77 35.96
N VAL A 190 19.31 -15.77 34.63
CA VAL A 190 18.53 -14.81 33.82
C VAL A 190 17.13 -15.33 33.59
N THR A 191 16.14 -14.46 33.75
CA THR A 191 14.74 -14.69 33.41
C THR A 191 14.26 -13.59 32.49
N TYR A 192 13.38 -13.92 31.56
CA TYR A 192 12.89 -12.96 30.57
C TYR A 192 11.47 -13.27 30.11
N LEU A 193 10.80 -12.22 29.65
CA LEU A 193 9.53 -12.29 28.94
C LEU A 193 9.73 -11.64 27.58
N VAL A 194 9.45 -12.38 26.51
CA VAL A 194 9.52 -11.89 25.14
C VAL A 194 8.15 -11.97 24.48
N ALA A 195 7.78 -10.96 23.70
CA ALA A 195 6.58 -11.04 22.87
C ALA A 195 6.65 -10.09 21.66
N GLY A 196 5.92 -10.44 20.61
CA GLY A 196 5.76 -9.66 19.39
C GLY A 196 5.37 -10.58 18.24
N VAL A 197 6.04 -10.45 17.10
CA VAL A 197 5.91 -11.37 15.97
C VAL A 197 7.28 -11.96 15.60
N ASN A 198 7.31 -13.01 14.78
CA ASN A 198 8.58 -13.58 14.35
C ASN A 198 9.54 -12.53 13.80
N HIS A 199 10.78 -12.57 14.27
CA HIS A 199 11.86 -11.62 13.94
C HIS A 199 11.60 -10.14 14.32
N MET A 200 10.48 -9.82 14.97
CA MET A 200 10.17 -8.50 15.53
C MET A 200 9.50 -8.65 16.90
N ALA A 201 10.08 -9.51 17.74
CA ALA A 201 9.67 -9.68 19.13
C ALA A 201 10.66 -8.96 20.06
N PHE A 202 10.19 -8.55 21.24
CA PHE A 202 10.96 -7.69 22.15
C PHE A 202 11.06 -8.28 23.54
N PHE A 203 12.22 -8.10 24.18
CA PHE A 203 12.44 -8.48 25.58
C PHE A 203 11.70 -7.54 26.53
N LEU A 204 10.41 -7.76 26.75
CA LEU A 204 9.56 -6.93 27.63
C LEU A 204 10.00 -6.95 29.09
N LYS A 205 10.59 -8.08 29.54
CA LYS A 205 11.28 -8.19 30.82
C LYS A 205 12.62 -8.88 30.59
N PHE A 206 13.67 -8.36 31.23
CA PHE A 206 14.97 -9.01 31.27
C PHE A 206 15.54 -8.82 32.69
N ALA A 207 15.58 -9.88 33.47
CA ALA A 207 15.90 -9.83 34.89
C ALA A 207 16.99 -10.84 35.27
N TYR A 208 17.84 -10.46 36.21
CA TYR A 208 18.87 -11.30 36.81
C TYR A 208 18.59 -11.46 38.29
N LYS A 209 18.45 -12.71 38.77
CA LYS A 209 18.09 -12.99 40.17
C LYS A 209 16.86 -12.20 40.65
N GLY A 210 15.86 -12.08 39.77
CA GLY A 210 14.60 -11.38 40.02
C GLY A 210 14.67 -9.85 39.99
N ARG A 211 15.81 -9.24 39.60
CA ARG A 211 15.95 -7.77 39.47
C ARG A 211 16.12 -7.36 38.01
N ASP A 212 15.54 -6.22 37.63
CA ASP A 212 15.67 -5.68 36.28
C ASP A 212 17.14 -5.46 35.89
N ALA A 213 17.53 -6.04 34.77
CA ALA A 213 18.89 -6.01 34.24
C ALA A 213 19.05 -5.05 33.03
N TYR A 214 17.97 -4.44 32.53
CA TYR A 214 18.07 -3.42 31.47
C TYR A 214 19.03 -2.27 31.78
N PRO A 215 19.13 -1.74 33.02
CA PRO A 215 20.10 -0.70 33.35
C PRO A 215 21.56 -1.08 33.03
N LEU A 216 21.90 -2.37 32.99
CA LEU A 216 23.23 -2.83 32.59
C LEU A 216 23.42 -2.74 31.07
N LEU A 217 22.39 -3.09 30.30
CA LEU A 217 22.38 -2.96 28.84
C LEU A 217 22.40 -1.50 28.39
N PHE A 218 21.66 -0.60 29.06
CA PHE A 218 21.69 0.83 28.73
C PHE A 218 23.06 1.48 28.94
N ARG A 219 23.86 1.01 29.91
CA ARG A 219 25.25 1.48 30.08
C ARG A 219 26.16 1.08 28.92
N LYS A 220 25.77 0.07 28.14
CA LYS A 220 26.51 -0.44 26.99
C LYS A 220 26.19 0.27 25.67
N LEU A 221 25.22 1.19 25.64
CA LEU A 221 24.76 1.86 24.42
C LEU A 221 25.83 2.58 23.58
N ASN A 222 26.93 3.03 24.21
CA ASN A 222 28.01 3.79 23.54
C ASN A 222 29.33 3.00 23.48
N ASP A 223 29.30 1.71 23.81
CA ASP A 223 30.49 0.88 23.81
C ASP A 223 30.83 0.45 22.37
N ALA A 224 32.04 0.78 21.92
CA ALA A 224 32.50 0.51 20.56
C ALA A 224 32.63 -1.00 20.28
N GLU A 225 32.65 -1.83 21.33
CA GLU A 225 32.79 -3.28 21.27
C GLU A 225 31.57 -3.97 20.63
N PHE A 226 30.38 -3.36 20.62
CA PHE A 226 29.16 -3.97 20.07
C PHE A 226 28.92 -3.69 18.59
N GLY A 227 30.00 -3.65 17.80
CA GLY A 227 29.99 -3.32 16.38
C GLY A 227 28.97 -4.13 15.55
N GLU A 228 28.79 -5.40 15.85
CA GLU A 228 27.87 -6.30 15.13
C GLU A 228 26.38 -6.08 15.46
N ASP A 229 26.06 -5.34 16.54
CA ASP A 229 24.68 -5.17 17.02
C ASP A 229 24.18 -3.71 17.06
N ARG A 230 24.80 -2.85 16.24
CA ARG A 230 24.54 -1.40 16.22
C ARG A 230 23.08 -1.03 15.96
N VAL A 231 22.41 -1.71 15.03
CA VAL A 231 21.00 -1.43 14.69
C VAL A 231 20.10 -1.76 15.89
N ARG A 232 20.29 -2.94 16.49
CA ARG A 232 19.51 -3.35 17.68
C ARG A 232 19.71 -2.45 18.88
N PHE A 233 20.96 -2.05 19.15
CA PHE A 233 21.24 -1.11 20.24
C PHE A 233 20.68 0.29 19.96
N GLU A 234 20.70 0.75 18.70
CA GLU A 234 20.05 2.01 18.34
C GLU A 234 18.53 1.93 18.53
N MET A 235 17.90 0.83 18.12
CA MET A 235 16.47 0.64 18.35
C MET A 235 16.15 0.53 19.85
N MET A 236 16.98 -0.13 20.66
CA MET A 236 16.83 -0.13 22.12
C MET A 236 16.95 1.28 22.69
N ARG A 237 17.89 2.11 22.20
CA ARG A 237 18.03 3.52 22.61
C ARG A 237 16.75 4.32 22.38
N ARG A 238 16.07 4.09 21.25
CA ARG A 238 14.88 4.84 20.85
C ARG A 238 13.58 4.31 21.45
N CYS A 239 13.45 2.99 21.54
CA CYS A 239 12.20 2.33 21.91
C CYS A 239 12.16 1.84 23.36
N GLY A 240 13.33 1.72 24.00
CA GLY A 240 13.49 1.27 25.39
C GLY A 240 13.62 -0.25 25.58
N TYR A 241 13.49 -1.04 24.50
CA TYR A 241 13.49 -2.50 24.56
C TYR A 241 14.38 -3.10 23.49
N PHE A 242 15.02 -4.22 23.81
CA PHE A 242 15.87 -4.96 22.87
C PHE A 242 15.04 -5.93 22.04
N VAL A 243 15.28 -5.98 20.72
CA VAL A 243 14.58 -6.89 19.79
C VAL A 243 15.28 -8.24 19.72
N THR A 244 14.54 -9.30 19.40
CA THR A 244 15.06 -10.66 19.29
C THR A 244 16.02 -10.84 18.12
N GLU A 245 15.72 -10.30 16.94
CA GLU A 245 16.47 -10.64 15.72
C GLU A 245 17.61 -9.68 15.40
N SER A 246 18.69 -10.22 14.83
CA SER A 246 19.96 -9.58 14.53
C SER A 246 19.87 -8.26 13.73
N SER A 247 20.92 -7.44 13.83
CA SER A 247 20.98 -6.10 13.23
C SER A 247 20.82 -6.08 11.71
N GLU A 248 21.34 -7.10 11.02
CA GLU A 248 21.18 -7.25 9.58
C GLU A 248 19.70 -7.39 9.18
N HIS A 249 18.93 -8.25 9.83
CA HIS A 249 17.50 -8.43 9.58
C HIS A 249 16.71 -7.19 10.00
N GLN A 250 16.96 -6.67 11.21
CA GLN A 250 16.22 -5.51 11.69
C GLN A 250 16.42 -4.27 10.80
N SER A 251 17.58 -4.13 10.16
CA SER A 251 17.88 -3.01 9.28
C SER A 251 17.03 -2.96 8.00
N GLU A 252 16.55 -4.12 7.52
CA GLU A 252 15.65 -4.20 6.36
C GLU A 252 14.17 -4.16 6.76
N TYR A 253 13.82 -4.47 8.02
CA TYR A 253 12.42 -4.47 8.48
C TYR A 253 11.91 -3.11 8.96
N LEU A 254 12.78 -2.10 8.95
CA LEU A 254 12.51 -0.78 9.50
C LEU A 254 12.81 0.33 8.49
N PRO A 255 11.98 1.39 8.44
CA PRO A 255 12.14 2.49 7.51
C PRO A 255 13.12 3.54 8.06
N TYR A 256 14.17 3.14 8.81
CA TYR A 256 15.16 4.08 9.38
C TYR A 256 16.62 3.81 8.97
N PHE A 257 16.90 2.80 8.14
CA PHE A 257 18.27 2.35 7.87
C PHE A 257 18.64 2.34 6.38
N ILE A 258 18.43 1.23 5.67
CA ILE A 258 19.06 0.95 4.36
C ILE A 258 18.83 2.05 3.28
N HIS A 259 17.63 2.62 3.23
CA HIS A 259 17.20 3.63 2.25
C HIS A 259 17.74 5.05 2.52
N HIS A 260 18.31 5.30 3.70
CA HIS A 260 18.99 6.58 3.98
C HIS A 260 20.44 6.63 3.44
N GLY A 261 20.79 5.69 2.56
CA GLY A 261 21.98 5.70 1.74
C GLY A 261 23.25 5.20 2.44
N GLU A 262 24.35 5.24 1.68
CA GLU A 262 25.66 4.68 2.06
C GLU A 262 26.20 5.16 3.40
N LYS A 263 25.91 6.40 3.78
CA LYS A 263 26.37 6.95 5.06
C LYS A 263 25.76 6.20 6.25
N VAL A 264 24.47 5.90 6.19
CA VAL A 264 23.75 5.18 7.25
C VAL A 264 24.16 3.71 7.25
N VAL A 265 24.26 3.08 6.06
CA VAL A 265 24.77 1.71 5.92
C VAL A 265 26.14 1.55 6.59
N LYS A 266 27.09 2.46 6.32
CA LYS A 266 28.42 2.45 6.94
C LYS A 266 28.40 2.77 8.43
N GLN A 267 27.53 3.69 8.87
CA GLN A 267 27.41 4.05 10.28
C GLN A 267 26.98 2.85 11.13
N PHE A 268 26.02 2.06 10.64
CA PHE A 268 25.45 0.93 11.37
C PHE A 268 26.05 -0.42 10.98
N ASP A 269 27.05 -0.44 10.09
CA ASP A 269 27.72 -1.66 9.61
C ASP A 269 26.75 -2.69 9.03
N ILE A 270 25.84 -2.22 8.16
CA ILE A 270 24.76 -3.05 7.63
C ILE A 270 25.29 -3.93 6.48
N PRO A 271 25.23 -5.26 6.59
CA PRO A 271 25.81 -6.17 5.60
C PRO A 271 24.81 -6.43 4.46
N LEU A 272 24.79 -5.57 3.45
CA LEU A 272 23.95 -5.77 2.25
C LEU A 272 24.34 -7.05 1.51
N ASP A 273 23.37 -7.73 0.89
CA ASP A 273 23.56 -8.98 0.13
C ASP A 273 24.15 -10.15 0.96
N GLU A 274 23.98 -10.13 2.29
CA GLU A 274 24.59 -11.10 3.20
C GLU A 274 24.07 -12.51 2.99
N TYR A 275 22.77 -12.68 2.78
CA TYR A 275 22.21 -14.02 2.61
C TYR A 275 22.69 -14.72 1.33
N LEU A 276 22.95 -13.97 0.26
CA LEU A 276 23.57 -14.52 -0.96
C LEU A 276 24.95 -15.10 -0.66
N ARG A 277 25.80 -14.36 0.07
CA ARG A 277 27.14 -14.83 0.46
C ARG A 277 27.08 -16.05 1.37
N ARG A 278 26.16 -16.06 2.34
CA ARG A 278 25.95 -17.21 3.24
C ARG A 278 25.57 -18.47 2.47
N CYS A 279 24.63 -18.34 1.54
CA CYS A 279 24.19 -19.48 0.72
C CYS A 279 25.32 -20.04 -0.14
N GLN A 280 26.10 -19.17 -0.80
CA GLN A 280 27.27 -19.58 -1.58
C GLN A 280 28.29 -20.34 -0.73
N GLY A 281 28.65 -19.82 0.45
CA GLY A 281 29.58 -20.51 1.35
C GLY A 281 29.07 -21.88 1.83
N VAL A 282 27.77 -22.03 2.05
CA VAL A 282 27.15 -23.33 2.39
C VAL A 282 27.23 -24.30 1.20
N ILE A 283 26.99 -23.82 -0.02
CA ILE A 283 27.07 -24.64 -1.25
C ILE A 283 28.52 -25.10 -1.50
N GLU A 284 29.49 -24.19 -1.40
CA GLU A 284 30.92 -24.51 -1.59
C GLU A 284 31.42 -25.57 -0.60
N THR A 285 30.90 -25.55 0.62
CA THR A 285 31.28 -26.51 1.67
C THR A 285 30.44 -27.79 1.66
N TRP A 286 29.39 -27.86 0.81
CA TRP A 286 28.49 -29.01 0.72
C TRP A 286 29.22 -30.27 0.28
N GLU A 287 30.02 -30.23 -0.79
CA GLU A 287 30.74 -31.41 -1.30
C GLU A 287 31.70 -32.00 -0.27
N ALA A 288 32.38 -31.13 0.50
CA ALA A 288 33.27 -31.55 1.57
C ALA A 288 32.49 -32.20 2.72
N THR A 289 31.34 -31.62 3.08
CA THR A 289 30.44 -32.14 4.11
C THR A 289 29.85 -33.48 3.68
N GLU A 290 29.40 -33.59 2.44
CA GLU A 290 28.90 -34.82 1.82
C GLU A 290 29.97 -35.90 1.83
N LYS A 291 31.19 -35.64 1.34
CA LYS A 291 32.30 -36.60 1.39
C LYS A 291 32.60 -37.07 2.81
N LYS A 292 32.63 -36.15 3.78
CA LYS A 292 32.86 -36.49 5.20
C LYS A 292 31.75 -37.40 5.76
N LEU A 293 30.49 -37.15 5.40
CA LEU A 293 29.34 -37.92 5.86
C LEU A 293 29.14 -39.24 5.10
N LEU A 294 29.56 -39.32 3.83
CA LEU A 294 29.44 -40.52 3.00
C LEU A 294 30.63 -41.48 3.13
N GLY A 295 31.83 -40.99 3.46
CA GLY A 295 33.07 -41.79 3.53
C GLY A 295 33.02 -42.93 4.54
N GLU A 296 33.55 -44.10 4.20
CA GLU A 296 33.50 -45.31 5.03
C GLU A 296 34.42 -45.22 6.25
N GLY A 297 33.93 -45.61 7.43
CA GLY A 297 34.76 -45.85 8.62
C GLY A 297 34.95 -44.69 9.62
N GLY A 298 34.34 -43.52 9.42
CA GLY A 298 34.45 -42.41 10.39
C GLY A 298 33.48 -42.55 11.56
N SER A 299 33.98 -42.72 12.79
CA SER A 299 33.21 -42.46 14.01
C SER A 299 32.72 -41.01 14.00
N MET A 300 31.44 -40.77 14.29
CA MET A 300 30.92 -39.42 14.47
C MET A 300 31.04 -39.03 15.94
N GLU A 301 31.62 -37.88 16.23
CA GLU A 301 31.55 -37.31 17.57
C GLU A 301 30.09 -37.01 17.91
N VAL A 302 29.65 -37.49 19.08
CA VAL A 302 28.32 -37.18 19.62
C VAL A 302 28.27 -35.69 19.91
N PRO A 303 27.44 -34.91 19.20
CA PRO A 303 27.32 -33.49 19.48
C PRO A 303 26.75 -33.27 20.89
N ARG A 304 27.21 -32.23 21.57
CA ARG A 304 26.47 -31.70 22.72
C ARG A 304 25.05 -31.39 22.27
N ARG A 305 24.06 -31.75 23.08
CA ARG A 305 22.66 -31.42 22.82
C ARG A 305 22.52 -29.95 22.47
N SER A 306 21.84 -29.69 21.36
CA SER A 306 21.56 -28.36 20.87
C SER A 306 20.49 -27.68 21.73
N HIS A 307 20.10 -26.48 21.33
CA HIS A 307 19.00 -25.75 21.95
C HIS A 307 17.76 -25.72 21.03
N GLU A 308 17.63 -26.65 20.09
CA GLU A 308 16.47 -26.67 19.21
C GLU A 308 15.19 -27.04 19.98
N TYR A 309 14.15 -26.21 19.85
CA TYR A 309 12.90 -26.40 20.60
C TYR A 309 12.15 -27.67 20.20
N GLY A 310 12.22 -28.10 18.93
CA GLY A 310 11.43 -29.22 18.43
C GLY A 310 11.66 -30.52 19.21
N SER A 311 12.92 -30.85 19.51
CA SER A 311 13.26 -32.04 20.32
C SER A 311 12.74 -31.93 21.76
N SER A 312 12.85 -30.74 22.36
CA SER A 312 12.36 -30.46 23.71
C SER A 312 10.84 -30.47 23.81
N ILE A 313 10.14 -30.01 22.77
CA ILE A 313 8.67 -30.05 22.66
C ILE A 313 8.21 -31.51 22.63
N ILE A 314 8.75 -32.31 21.71
CA ILE A 314 8.42 -33.75 21.60
C ILE A 314 8.64 -34.44 22.94
N HIS A 315 9.81 -34.25 23.56
CA HIS A 315 10.10 -34.83 24.87
C HIS A 315 9.09 -34.41 25.93
N SER A 316 8.76 -33.12 26.03
CA SER A 316 7.84 -32.60 27.06
C SER A 316 6.42 -33.15 26.87
N CYS A 317 5.97 -33.28 25.62
CA CYS A 317 4.68 -33.89 25.27
C CYS A 317 4.62 -35.39 25.61
N GLU A 318 5.71 -36.15 25.44
CA GLU A 318 5.72 -37.58 25.76
C GLU A 318 5.94 -37.88 27.25
N THR A 319 6.63 -37.01 27.97
CA THR A 319 7.08 -37.28 29.35
C THR A 319 6.34 -36.46 30.41
N ASN A 320 5.55 -35.48 30.00
CA ASN A 320 4.94 -34.50 30.88
C ASN A 320 5.97 -33.74 31.75
N CYS A 321 7.17 -33.52 31.21
CA CYS A 321 8.23 -32.71 31.82
C CYS A 321 8.09 -31.26 31.34
N PRO A 322 7.50 -30.34 32.14
CA PRO A 322 7.08 -29.04 31.62
C PRO A 322 8.26 -28.14 31.25
N ARG A 323 8.16 -27.44 30.12
CA ARG A 323 9.14 -26.44 29.66
C ARG A 323 8.46 -25.22 29.08
N THR A 324 9.13 -24.07 29.15
CA THR A 324 8.74 -22.87 28.41
C THR A 324 9.55 -22.78 27.14
N ILE A 325 8.86 -22.61 26.01
CA ILE A 325 9.46 -22.26 24.71
C ILE A 325 8.87 -20.94 24.23
N TYR A 326 9.46 -20.33 23.23
CA TYR A 326 8.86 -19.18 22.52
C TYR A 326 8.44 -19.64 21.14
N GLY A 327 7.13 -19.60 20.89
CA GLY A 327 6.50 -20.22 19.74
C GLY A 327 5.67 -19.24 18.94
N ASN A 328 5.65 -19.44 17.63
CA ASN A 328 4.82 -18.70 16.69
C ASN A 328 3.47 -19.38 16.53
N VAL A 329 2.41 -18.69 16.94
CA VAL A 329 1.04 -19.23 17.08
C VAL A 329 -0.01 -18.18 16.69
N PRO A 330 -1.26 -18.58 16.39
CA PRO A 330 -2.34 -17.62 16.12
C PRO A 330 -2.66 -16.75 17.34
N ASN A 331 -2.83 -15.44 17.12
CA ASN A 331 -3.21 -14.51 18.17
C ASN A 331 -4.69 -14.66 18.53
N THR A 332 -4.99 -15.38 19.61
CA THR A 332 -6.36 -15.52 20.15
C THR A 332 -6.61 -14.56 21.31
N GLY A 333 -6.12 -13.32 21.18
CA GLY A 333 -6.06 -12.36 22.28
C GLY A 333 -4.83 -12.55 23.19
N LEU A 334 -3.77 -13.19 22.71
CA LEU A 334 -2.51 -13.39 23.45
C LEU A 334 -1.73 -12.08 23.60
N ILE A 335 -1.77 -11.25 22.55
CA ILE A 335 -1.30 -9.86 22.53
C ILE A 335 -2.48 -8.97 22.14
N GLU A 336 -2.95 -8.16 23.09
CA GLU A 336 -4.24 -7.47 23.03
C GLU A 336 -4.31 -6.38 21.94
N ASN A 337 -3.19 -5.72 21.66
CA ASN A 337 -3.10 -4.61 20.69
C ASN A 337 -2.41 -5.01 19.37
N LEU A 338 -2.46 -6.28 19.01
CA LEU A 338 -2.18 -6.78 17.66
C LEU A 338 -3.44 -7.43 17.07
N PRO A 339 -3.59 -7.47 15.73
CA PRO A 339 -4.78 -8.04 15.09
C PRO A 339 -5.10 -9.47 15.56
N GLU A 340 -6.38 -9.79 15.59
CA GLU A 340 -6.83 -11.15 15.89
C GLU A 340 -6.33 -12.12 14.81
N ARG A 341 -5.99 -13.34 15.22
CA ARG A 341 -5.50 -14.44 14.37
C ARG A 341 -4.20 -14.19 13.61
N CYS A 342 -3.57 -13.01 13.70
CA CYS A 342 -2.21 -12.84 13.18
C CYS A 342 -1.24 -13.77 13.90
N CYS A 343 -0.15 -14.18 13.25
CA CYS A 343 0.84 -15.03 13.89
C CYS A 343 1.71 -14.20 14.84
N VAL A 344 1.69 -14.53 16.13
CA VAL A 344 2.47 -13.87 17.19
C VAL A 344 3.51 -14.83 17.77
N GLU A 345 4.63 -14.27 18.21
CA GLU A 345 5.66 -15.01 18.94
C GLU A 345 5.53 -14.70 20.44
N VAL A 346 5.16 -15.71 21.23
CA VAL A 346 4.86 -15.59 22.66
C VAL A 346 5.44 -16.77 23.43
N PRO A 347 5.58 -16.68 24.77
CA PRO A 347 5.91 -17.86 25.56
C PRO A 347 4.77 -18.89 25.49
N CYS A 348 5.16 -20.15 25.35
CA CYS A 348 4.26 -21.30 25.41
C CYS A 348 4.75 -22.26 26.48
N LEU A 349 3.85 -22.69 27.37
CA LEU A 349 4.09 -23.83 28.25
C LEU A 349 3.91 -25.12 27.44
N VAL A 350 4.84 -26.06 27.56
CA VAL A 350 4.77 -27.35 26.88
C VAL A 350 4.90 -28.46 27.90
N ASP A 351 3.90 -29.34 27.93
CA ASP A 351 3.84 -30.53 28.80
C ASP A 351 3.01 -31.63 28.11
N GLY A 352 2.51 -32.63 28.86
CA GLY A 352 1.73 -33.74 28.30
C GLY A 352 0.39 -33.34 27.68
N GLN A 353 -0.08 -32.10 27.87
CA GLN A 353 -1.26 -31.54 27.19
C GLN A 353 -0.91 -30.85 25.86
N GLY A 354 0.38 -30.78 25.52
CA GLY A 354 0.88 -30.14 24.30
C GLY A 354 1.32 -28.70 24.53
N VAL A 355 1.30 -27.92 23.44
CA VAL A 355 1.77 -26.52 23.42
C VAL A 355 0.63 -25.60 23.84
N GLN A 356 0.84 -24.82 24.90
CA GLN A 356 -0.14 -23.94 25.52
C GLN A 356 0.39 -22.49 25.51
N PRO A 357 -0.02 -21.66 24.54
CA PRO A 357 0.37 -20.25 24.48
C PRO A 357 -0.10 -19.46 25.69
N VAL A 358 0.74 -18.53 26.16
CA VAL A 358 0.48 -17.73 27.36
C VAL A 358 0.05 -16.32 26.98
N HIS A 359 -1.00 -15.82 27.64
CA HIS A 359 -1.44 -14.43 27.52
C HIS A 359 -0.36 -13.46 28.02
N VAL A 360 0.01 -12.49 27.20
CA VAL A 360 1.03 -11.48 27.51
C VAL A 360 0.40 -10.13 27.87
N GLY A 361 -0.71 -9.78 27.22
CA GLY A 361 -1.40 -8.49 27.37
C GLY A 361 -0.98 -7.46 26.31
N THR A 362 -1.18 -6.19 26.61
CA THR A 362 -0.85 -5.06 25.73
C THR A 362 0.67 -4.84 25.60
N LEU A 363 1.21 -4.81 24.38
CA LEU A 363 2.57 -4.34 24.10
C LEU A 363 2.68 -2.82 24.29
N PRO A 364 3.83 -2.28 24.72
CA PRO A 364 4.10 -0.84 24.65
C PRO A 364 3.78 -0.27 23.25
N PRO A 365 3.08 0.88 23.14
CA PRO A 365 2.54 1.37 21.86
C PRO A 365 3.57 1.47 20.72
N GLN A 366 4.79 1.92 21.04
CA GLN A 366 5.88 2.03 20.07
C GLN A 366 6.36 0.68 19.55
N LEU A 367 6.28 -0.39 20.35
CA LEU A 367 6.63 -1.75 19.91
C LEU A 367 5.49 -2.37 19.13
N ALA A 368 4.24 -2.14 19.56
CA ALA A 368 3.05 -2.57 18.85
C ALA A 368 3.00 -1.96 17.44
N MET A 369 3.39 -0.69 17.28
CA MET A 369 3.52 -0.02 15.99
C MET A 369 4.52 -0.76 15.07
N LEU A 370 5.71 -1.12 15.58
CA LEU A 370 6.72 -1.85 14.81
C LEU A 370 6.28 -3.28 14.45
N CYS A 371 5.60 -3.98 15.36
CA CYS A 371 4.99 -5.27 15.04
C CYS A 371 3.91 -5.12 13.96
N GLN A 372 3.02 -4.12 14.10
CA GLN A 372 1.90 -3.91 13.18
C GLN A 372 2.34 -3.59 11.76
N SER A 373 3.40 -2.79 11.57
CA SER A 373 3.92 -2.51 10.22
C SER A 373 4.34 -3.80 9.51
N ASN A 374 4.86 -4.78 10.24
CA ASN A 374 5.25 -6.08 9.70
C ASN A 374 4.06 -7.03 9.53
N VAL A 375 3.11 -7.02 10.47
CA VAL A 375 1.87 -7.82 10.39
C VAL A 375 1.04 -7.43 9.17
N GLN A 376 0.98 -6.16 8.80
CA GLN A 376 0.23 -5.70 7.61
C GLN A 376 0.79 -6.30 6.32
N VAL A 377 2.12 -6.31 6.16
CA VAL A 377 2.81 -6.96 5.04
C VAL A 377 2.49 -8.45 5.01
N GLN A 378 2.61 -9.13 6.16
CA GLN A 378 2.34 -10.56 6.29
C GLN A 378 0.87 -10.90 5.95
N SER A 379 -0.08 -10.09 6.42
CA SER A 379 -1.50 -10.27 6.16
C SER A 379 -1.82 -10.21 4.67
N LEU A 380 -1.28 -9.21 3.96
CA LEU A 380 -1.51 -9.03 2.53
C LEU A 380 -0.81 -10.11 1.70
N ALA A 381 0.41 -10.51 2.08
CA ALA A 381 1.12 -11.61 1.42
C ALA A 381 0.39 -12.95 1.59
N VAL A 382 -0.15 -13.22 2.77
CA VAL A 382 -1.00 -14.40 3.02
C VAL A 382 -2.29 -14.32 2.20
N GLU A 383 -2.95 -13.16 2.15
CA GLU A 383 -4.16 -13.00 1.34
C GLU A 383 -3.89 -13.21 -0.16
N ALA A 384 -2.78 -12.67 -0.68
CA ALA A 384 -2.35 -12.88 -2.06
C ALA A 384 -2.15 -14.38 -2.36
N ALA A 385 -1.44 -15.11 -1.49
CA ALA A 385 -1.20 -16.54 -1.67
C ALA A 385 -2.48 -17.39 -1.57
N MET A 386 -3.45 -16.95 -0.78
CA MET A 386 -4.71 -17.68 -0.55
C MET A 386 -5.76 -17.43 -1.62
N THR A 387 -5.80 -16.22 -2.19
CA THR A 387 -6.82 -15.80 -3.16
C THR A 387 -6.34 -15.88 -4.61
N GLY A 388 -5.02 -15.83 -4.86
CA GLY A 388 -4.48 -15.69 -6.21
C GLY A 388 -4.64 -14.27 -6.79
N LYS A 389 -5.07 -13.30 -5.98
CA LYS A 389 -5.21 -11.91 -6.41
C LYS A 389 -3.86 -11.20 -6.43
N ARG A 390 -3.42 -10.83 -7.63
CA ARG A 390 -2.17 -10.09 -7.85
C ARG A 390 -2.13 -8.78 -7.08
N GLU A 391 -3.28 -8.13 -6.90
CA GLU A 391 -3.42 -6.85 -6.21
C GLU A 391 -2.84 -6.86 -4.79
N HIS A 392 -3.04 -7.96 -4.06
CA HIS A 392 -2.54 -8.09 -2.70
C HIS A 392 -1.02 -8.24 -2.64
N VAL A 393 -0.36 -8.68 -3.73
CA VAL A 393 1.11 -8.67 -3.83
C VAL A 393 1.61 -7.22 -3.84
N TYR A 394 1.00 -6.36 -4.66
CA TYR A 394 1.37 -4.94 -4.70
C TYR A 394 1.11 -4.26 -3.37
N HIS A 395 -0.04 -4.51 -2.75
CA HIS A 395 -0.36 -3.94 -1.45
C HIS A 395 0.61 -4.41 -0.36
N ALA A 396 1.04 -5.67 -0.39
CA ALA A 396 2.04 -6.18 0.56
C ALA A 396 3.39 -5.46 0.40
N VAL A 397 3.84 -5.24 -0.84
CA VAL A 397 5.06 -4.47 -1.13
C VAL A 397 4.90 -2.99 -0.80
N MET A 398 3.73 -2.40 -1.06
CA MET A 398 3.43 -1.00 -0.70
C MET A 398 3.49 -0.79 0.82
N ALA A 399 3.06 -1.78 1.61
CA ALA A 399 3.12 -1.75 3.07
C ALA A 399 4.51 -2.06 3.63
N ASP A 400 5.43 -2.62 2.84
CA ASP A 400 6.77 -2.98 3.29
C ASP A 400 7.59 -1.72 3.63
N PRO A 401 8.12 -1.59 4.86
CA PRO A 401 8.84 -0.37 5.26
C PRO A 401 10.05 -0.04 4.38
N ASN A 402 10.78 -1.05 3.87
CA ASN A 402 11.94 -0.81 3.01
C ASN A 402 11.51 -0.34 1.61
N ALA A 403 10.53 -1.02 1.00
CA ALA A 403 9.97 -0.59 -0.27
C ALA A 403 9.34 0.81 -0.18
N ALA A 404 8.46 1.03 0.80
CA ALA A 404 7.74 2.29 1.01
C ALA A 404 8.65 3.51 1.20
N SER A 405 9.85 3.29 1.75
CA SER A 405 10.85 4.34 1.96
C SER A 405 11.86 4.50 0.81
N THR A 406 11.85 3.57 -0.16
CA THR A 406 12.86 3.54 -1.25
C THR A 406 12.27 3.83 -2.63
N LEU A 407 11.07 3.31 -2.92
CA LEU A 407 10.51 3.26 -4.27
C LEU A 407 9.27 4.16 -4.43
N THR A 408 9.02 4.62 -5.66
CA THR A 408 7.71 5.16 -6.03
C THR A 408 6.71 4.03 -6.27
N LEU A 409 5.41 4.34 -6.24
CA LEU A 409 4.35 3.34 -6.50
C LEU A 409 4.54 2.64 -7.85
N ASP A 410 4.80 3.40 -8.92
CA ASP A 410 5.03 2.83 -10.25
C ASP A 410 6.25 1.89 -10.29
N ALA A 411 7.31 2.20 -9.55
CA ALA A 411 8.49 1.35 -9.47
C ALA A 411 8.18 0.06 -8.68
N MET A 412 7.39 0.14 -7.61
CA MET A 412 6.94 -1.03 -6.86
C MET A 412 6.11 -1.98 -7.73
N TRP A 413 5.15 -1.45 -8.52
CA TRP A 413 4.32 -2.27 -9.40
C TRP A 413 5.16 -2.99 -10.45
N LYS A 414 6.01 -2.26 -11.17
CA LYS A 414 6.92 -2.85 -12.18
C LYS A 414 7.84 -3.90 -11.58
N MET A 415 8.39 -3.65 -10.39
CA MET A 415 9.24 -4.61 -9.69
C MET A 415 8.45 -5.87 -9.30
N CYS A 416 7.22 -5.73 -8.80
CA CYS A 416 6.35 -6.87 -8.50
C CYS A 416 6.04 -7.68 -9.76
N ASP A 417 5.75 -7.02 -10.88
CA ASP A 417 5.47 -7.67 -12.16
C ASP A 417 6.67 -8.49 -12.62
N GLU A 418 7.86 -7.90 -12.61
CA GLU A 418 9.10 -8.59 -13.01
C GLU A 418 9.43 -9.76 -12.06
N LEU A 419 9.21 -9.60 -10.75
CA LEU A 419 9.37 -10.68 -9.76
C LEU A 419 8.39 -11.83 -10.00
N ILE A 420 7.11 -11.53 -10.24
CA ILE A 420 6.08 -12.53 -10.53
C ILE A 420 6.46 -13.30 -11.79
N GLU A 421 6.76 -12.59 -12.88
CA GLU A 421 7.13 -13.19 -14.17
C GLU A 421 8.38 -14.06 -14.06
N ALA A 422 9.43 -13.58 -13.39
CA ALA A 422 10.67 -14.34 -13.20
C ALA A 422 10.43 -15.63 -12.41
N HIS A 423 9.66 -15.58 -11.32
CA HIS A 423 9.33 -16.77 -10.56
C HIS A 423 8.42 -17.73 -11.35
N GLN A 424 7.48 -17.23 -12.14
CA GLN A 424 6.62 -18.05 -13.02
C GLN A 424 7.42 -18.76 -14.13
N GLN A 425 8.40 -18.09 -14.74
CA GLN A 425 9.29 -18.70 -15.74
C GLN A 425 10.05 -19.91 -15.18
N HIS A 426 10.33 -19.92 -13.88
CA HIS A 426 10.96 -21.03 -13.17
C HIS A 426 9.96 -22.03 -12.55
N GLY A 427 8.65 -21.85 -12.76
CA GLY A 427 7.59 -22.70 -12.21
C GLY A 427 7.46 -22.61 -10.69
N LEU A 428 7.92 -21.52 -10.08
CA LEU A 428 7.89 -21.31 -8.62
C LEU A 428 6.61 -20.62 -8.15
N LEU A 429 5.97 -19.84 -9.01
CA LEU A 429 4.66 -19.24 -8.78
C LEU A 429 3.67 -19.71 -9.85
N GLY A 430 2.40 -19.83 -9.46
CA GLY A 430 1.30 -20.05 -10.38
C GLY A 430 0.82 -18.74 -11.01
N ASP A 431 -0.27 -18.83 -11.76
CA ASP A 431 -0.94 -17.65 -12.33
C ASP A 431 -1.67 -16.87 -11.23
N PHE A 432 -1.60 -15.55 -11.33
CA PHE A 432 -2.46 -14.65 -10.56
C PHE A 432 -3.58 -14.13 -11.47
N GLU A 433 -4.68 -13.69 -10.86
CA GLU A 433 -5.73 -12.98 -11.60
C GLU A 433 -5.14 -11.78 -12.36
N PRO A 434 -5.58 -11.53 -13.61
CA PRO A 434 -5.15 -10.33 -14.32
C PRO A 434 -5.64 -9.07 -13.59
N VAL A 435 -4.95 -7.96 -13.79
CA VAL A 435 -5.26 -6.69 -13.13
C VAL A 435 -5.38 -5.59 -14.15
N VAL A 436 -6.29 -4.64 -13.90
CA VAL A 436 -6.37 -3.40 -14.65
C VAL A 436 -5.06 -2.64 -14.47
N ARG A 437 -4.42 -2.32 -15.61
CA ARG A 437 -3.13 -1.64 -15.68
C ARG A 437 -3.08 -0.42 -14.75
N ASN A 438 -1.98 -0.28 -14.01
CA ASN A 438 -1.70 0.83 -13.09
C ASN A 438 -2.68 1.02 -11.91
N THR A 439 -3.73 0.21 -11.76
CA THR A 439 -4.65 0.31 -10.62
C THR A 439 -4.45 -0.82 -9.61
N GLY A 440 -3.83 -1.92 -10.06
CA GLY A 440 -3.73 -3.14 -9.28
C GLY A 440 -5.05 -3.90 -9.12
N ARG A 441 -6.21 -3.31 -9.46
CA ARG A 441 -7.54 -3.91 -9.26
C ARG A 441 -7.71 -5.15 -10.14
N SER A 442 -8.26 -6.24 -9.57
CA SER A 442 -8.67 -7.42 -10.35
C SER A 442 -9.46 -7.03 -11.60
N SER A 443 -9.11 -7.64 -12.72
CA SER A 443 -9.78 -7.42 -14.01
C SER A 443 -11.12 -8.11 -14.13
N GLU A 444 -11.55 -8.91 -13.13
CA GLU A 444 -12.73 -9.78 -13.24
C GLU A 444 -13.96 -9.00 -13.73
N GLY A 445 -14.39 -9.31 -14.96
CA GLY A 445 -15.52 -8.65 -15.64
C GLY A 445 -15.16 -7.47 -16.54
N LEU A 446 -13.88 -7.11 -16.66
CA LEU A 446 -13.36 -6.01 -17.49
C LEU A 446 -12.53 -6.52 -18.68
N GLU A 447 -12.28 -7.82 -18.80
CA GLU A 447 -11.33 -8.40 -19.77
C GLU A 447 -11.64 -8.07 -21.23
N ASN A 448 -12.90 -7.73 -21.53
CA ASN A 448 -13.35 -7.37 -22.87
C ASN A 448 -13.87 -5.92 -22.97
N ILE A 449 -13.78 -5.12 -21.90
CA ILE A 449 -14.39 -3.80 -21.87
C ILE A 449 -13.45 -2.75 -22.47
N THR A 450 -13.93 -2.01 -23.47
CA THR A 450 -13.28 -0.79 -23.97
C THR A 450 -13.96 0.43 -23.38
N LEU A 451 -13.18 1.31 -22.77
CA LEU A 451 -13.67 2.59 -22.26
C LEU A 451 -13.57 3.63 -23.37
N VAL A 452 -14.65 4.38 -23.59
CA VAL A 452 -14.73 5.44 -24.60
C VAL A 452 -15.18 6.73 -23.93
N TRP A 453 -14.49 7.83 -24.20
CA TRP A 453 -14.87 9.16 -23.75
C TRP A 453 -15.20 10.03 -24.94
N ILE A 454 -16.34 10.72 -24.89
CA ILE A 454 -16.71 11.74 -25.85
C ILE A 454 -16.46 13.09 -25.19
N GLU A 455 -15.52 13.84 -25.72
CA GLU A 455 -15.05 15.10 -25.17
C GLU A 455 -15.29 16.25 -26.15
N ARG A 456 -15.52 17.44 -25.63
CA ARG A 456 -15.54 18.66 -26.45
C ARG A 456 -14.11 19.13 -26.73
N VAL A 457 -13.85 19.55 -27.96
CA VAL A 457 -12.59 20.20 -28.31
C VAL A 457 -12.66 21.70 -27.95
N VAL A 458 -11.67 22.18 -27.19
CA VAL A 458 -11.60 23.60 -26.80
C VAL A 458 -11.22 24.44 -28.02
N ASN A 459 -12.01 25.49 -28.32
CA ASN A 459 -11.87 26.38 -29.48
C ASN A 459 -12.11 25.75 -30.86
N ASP A 460 -12.76 24.59 -30.92
CA ASP A 460 -13.24 23.98 -32.17
C ASP A 460 -14.73 23.69 -32.01
N SER A 461 -15.54 24.48 -32.70
CA SER A 461 -17.00 24.39 -32.65
C SER A 461 -17.56 23.28 -33.51
N ASP A 462 -16.73 22.56 -34.29
CA ASP A 462 -17.21 21.70 -35.37
C ASP A 462 -16.91 20.22 -35.10
N HIS A 463 -16.22 19.91 -33.99
CA HIS A 463 -15.75 18.56 -33.67
C HIS A 463 -15.94 18.17 -32.20
N VAL A 464 -16.19 16.87 -31.98
CA VAL A 464 -15.92 16.19 -30.70
C VAL A 464 -14.64 15.36 -30.82
N ARG A 465 -13.93 15.20 -29.70
CA ARG A 465 -12.84 14.24 -29.56
C ARG A 465 -13.39 12.96 -28.95
N ILE A 466 -13.16 11.84 -29.61
CA ILE A 466 -13.41 10.51 -29.06
C ILE A 466 -12.06 9.97 -28.61
N ARG A 467 -11.95 9.65 -27.32
CA ARG A 467 -10.82 8.93 -26.74
C ARG A 467 -11.24 7.52 -26.38
N TRP A 468 -10.33 6.56 -26.48
CA TRP A 468 -10.61 5.22 -26.00
C TRP A 468 -9.37 4.48 -25.51
N GLU A 469 -9.59 3.56 -24.58
CA GLU A 469 -8.58 2.61 -24.12
C GLU A 469 -9.22 1.25 -23.81
N ASN A 470 -8.48 0.18 -24.08
CA ASN A 470 -8.76 -1.13 -23.51
C ASN A 470 -7.63 -1.46 -22.53
N PRO A 471 -7.93 -1.59 -21.23
CA PRO A 471 -6.88 -1.77 -20.23
C PRO A 471 -6.21 -3.15 -20.27
N LEU A 472 -6.74 -4.12 -21.03
CA LEU A 472 -6.43 -5.55 -20.88
C LEU A 472 -6.17 -6.33 -22.19
N ALA A 473 -6.65 -5.88 -23.36
CA ALA A 473 -6.41 -6.58 -24.64
C ALA A 473 -6.55 -5.69 -25.90
N GLU A 474 -5.95 -6.11 -27.01
CA GLU A 474 -6.32 -5.63 -28.35
C GLU A 474 -7.65 -6.30 -28.75
N ASN A 475 -8.73 -5.51 -28.80
CA ASN A 475 -10.04 -5.98 -29.26
C ASN A 475 -10.18 -5.80 -30.78
N PRO A 476 -11.14 -6.51 -31.43
CA PRO A 476 -11.53 -6.19 -32.80
C PRO A 476 -12.07 -4.76 -32.90
N GLU A 477 -12.08 -4.23 -34.12
CA GLU A 477 -12.69 -2.94 -34.47
C GLU A 477 -14.08 -2.78 -33.83
N ILE A 478 -14.30 -1.66 -33.14
CA ILE A 478 -15.53 -1.38 -32.41
C ILE A 478 -16.29 -0.30 -33.18
N GLU A 479 -17.52 -0.64 -33.58
CA GLU A 479 -18.45 0.28 -34.22
C GLU A 479 -19.53 0.70 -33.23
N PHE A 480 -19.84 2.00 -33.21
CA PHE A 480 -20.99 2.56 -32.50
C PHE A 480 -21.48 3.82 -33.22
N SER A 481 -22.71 4.26 -32.92
CA SER A 481 -23.30 5.45 -33.51
C SER A 481 -23.25 6.62 -32.52
N LEU A 482 -22.54 7.69 -32.85
CA LEU A 482 -22.67 8.96 -32.14
C LEU A 482 -23.99 9.62 -32.51
N VAL A 483 -24.74 10.05 -31.50
CA VAL A 483 -26.01 10.73 -31.67
C VAL A 483 -25.96 12.07 -30.95
N LEU A 484 -26.03 13.15 -31.74
CA LEU A 484 -26.23 14.50 -31.23
C LEU A 484 -27.73 14.68 -30.96
N ILE A 485 -28.06 14.90 -29.70
CA ILE A 485 -29.41 15.12 -29.22
C ILE A 485 -29.49 16.56 -28.70
N GLY A 486 -30.46 17.34 -29.14
CA GLY A 486 -30.73 18.65 -28.56
C GLY A 486 -31.23 18.53 -27.12
N TRP A 487 -31.18 19.60 -26.34
CA TRP A 487 -31.56 19.51 -24.92
C TRP A 487 -33.03 19.14 -24.70
N GLY A 488 -33.90 19.41 -25.68
CA GLY A 488 -35.31 18.99 -25.72
C GLY A 488 -35.52 17.49 -25.96
N GLY A 489 -34.47 16.74 -26.30
CA GLY A 489 -34.50 15.30 -26.55
C GLY A 489 -34.64 14.91 -28.02
N GLU A 490 -34.72 15.88 -28.94
CA GLU A 490 -34.74 15.64 -30.38
C GLU A 490 -33.36 15.22 -30.91
N VAL A 491 -33.33 14.22 -31.80
CA VAL A 491 -32.11 13.80 -32.48
C VAL A 491 -31.80 14.78 -33.61
N LEU A 492 -30.68 15.49 -33.50
CA LEU A 492 -30.22 16.48 -34.47
C LEU A 492 -29.33 15.86 -35.55
N GLN A 493 -28.42 14.96 -35.16
CA GLN A 493 -27.49 14.30 -36.07
C GLN A 493 -27.14 12.90 -35.54
N ARG A 494 -26.89 11.96 -36.46
CA ARG A 494 -26.29 10.65 -36.15
C ARG A 494 -25.09 10.41 -37.05
N GLN A 495 -24.02 9.87 -36.50
CA GLN A 495 -22.81 9.53 -37.23
C GLN A 495 -22.23 8.21 -36.73
N SER A 496 -22.02 7.26 -37.64
CA SER A 496 -21.33 6.02 -37.34
C SER A 496 -19.84 6.29 -37.12
N VAL A 497 -19.31 5.72 -36.06
CA VAL A 497 -17.91 5.81 -35.66
C VAL A 497 -17.36 4.40 -35.53
N SER A 498 -16.14 4.23 -36.04
CA SER A 498 -15.36 3.02 -35.82
C SER A 498 -14.04 3.39 -35.16
N VAL A 499 -13.67 2.67 -34.11
CA VAL A 499 -12.39 2.83 -33.42
C VAL A 499 -11.68 1.48 -33.31
N GLN A 500 -10.35 1.49 -33.44
CA GLN A 500 -9.51 0.31 -33.19
C GLN A 500 -8.88 0.41 -31.80
N PRO A 501 -9.32 -0.40 -30.82
CA PRO A 501 -8.78 -0.35 -29.46
C PRO A 501 -7.29 -0.71 -29.42
N SER A 502 -6.49 0.11 -28.74
CA SER A 502 -5.09 -0.22 -28.46
C SER A 502 -4.80 -0.05 -26.95
N VAL A 503 -3.79 -0.77 -26.47
CA VAL A 503 -3.35 -0.77 -25.05
C VAL A 503 -2.56 0.51 -24.69
N ILE A 504 -2.30 1.39 -25.65
CA ILE A 504 -1.48 2.60 -25.49
C ILE A 504 -2.38 3.81 -25.22
N ASP A 505 -1.95 4.65 -24.28
CA ASP A 505 -2.56 5.95 -23.98
C ASP A 505 -2.37 6.90 -25.17
N GLY A 506 -3.43 7.60 -25.59
CA GLY A 506 -3.40 8.56 -26.71
C GLY A 506 -4.13 8.16 -28.00
N ASN A 507 -5.04 7.18 -27.96
CA ASN A 507 -5.95 6.96 -29.08
C ASN A 507 -7.00 8.08 -29.11
N GLU A 508 -7.00 8.89 -30.16
CA GLU A 508 -7.97 9.97 -30.36
C GLU A 508 -8.51 9.96 -31.79
N LEU A 509 -9.80 10.27 -31.93
CA LEU A 509 -10.47 10.50 -33.21
C LEU A 509 -11.30 11.78 -33.10
N LEU A 510 -11.09 12.71 -34.03
CA LEU A 510 -11.95 13.89 -34.17
C LEU A 510 -13.12 13.53 -35.08
N VAL A 511 -14.34 13.76 -34.60
CA VAL A 511 -15.57 13.51 -35.34
C VAL A 511 -16.33 14.81 -35.50
N SER A 512 -16.60 15.18 -36.76
CA SER A 512 -17.27 16.43 -37.07
C SER A 512 -18.77 16.34 -36.84
N LEU A 513 -19.30 17.20 -35.97
CA LEU A 513 -20.73 17.32 -35.67
C LEU A 513 -21.16 18.78 -35.82
N SER A 514 -22.33 18.99 -36.40
CA SER A 514 -22.93 20.33 -36.53
C SER A 514 -23.76 20.62 -35.29
N PHE A 515 -23.17 21.34 -34.35
CA PHE A 515 -23.85 21.69 -33.11
C PHE A 515 -24.84 22.85 -33.32
N PRO A 516 -25.84 23.00 -32.44
CA PRO A 516 -26.68 24.19 -32.42
C PRO A 516 -25.86 25.49 -32.39
N GLU A 517 -26.18 26.43 -33.28
CA GLU A 517 -25.51 27.74 -33.35
C GLU A 517 -25.88 28.63 -32.15
N SER A 518 -27.07 28.41 -31.56
CA SER A 518 -27.54 29.19 -30.42
C SER A 518 -26.95 28.67 -29.10
N PRO A 519 -26.33 29.55 -28.31
CA PRO A 519 -25.88 29.23 -26.95
C PRO A 519 -27.02 28.76 -26.01
N GLU A 520 -28.27 29.00 -26.38
CA GLU A 520 -29.47 28.68 -25.58
C GLU A 520 -29.96 27.25 -25.75
N GLU A 521 -29.53 26.54 -26.80
CA GLU A 521 -30.22 25.31 -27.21
C GLU A 521 -29.69 24.05 -26.51
N GLY A 522 -28.47 24.04 -25.97
CA GLY A 522 -27.87 22.90 -25.28
C GLY A 522 -27.85 21.61 -26.12
N PHE A 523 -27.02 20.64 -25.77
CA PHE A 523 -27.00 19.36 -26.48
C PHE A 523 -26.34 18.25 -25.66
N LYS A 524 -26.57 17.02 -26.08
CA LYS A 524 -25.85 15.83 -25.64
C LYS A 524 -25.30 15.11 -26.85
N VAL A 525 -24.09 14.56 -26.73
CA VAL A 525 -23.56 13.59 -27.68
C VAL A 525 -23.44 12.28 -26.93
N VAL A 526 -24.34 11.36 -27.27
CA VAL A 526 -24.39 10.02 -26.66
C VAL A 526 -23.96 8.98 -27.68
N ALA A 527 -23.44 7.86 -27.20
CA ALA A 527 -23.24 6.70 -28.06
C ALA A 527 -24.44 5.75 -27.99
N GLU A 528 -24.99 5.40 -29.15
CA GLU A 528 -26.00 4.37 -29.34
C GLU A 528 -25.42 3.15 -30.09
N GLU A 529 -26.14 2.02 -30.07
CA GLU A 529 -25.71 0.77 -30.71
C GLU A 529 -24.38 0.24 -30.17
N VAL A 530 -24.07 0.61 -28.92
CA VAL A 530 -22.86 0.25 -28.20
C VAL A 530 -22.91 -1.23 -27.82
N ALA A 531 -21.88 -1.98 -28.19
CA ALA A 531 -21.74 -3.37 -27.75
C ALA A 531 -21.61 -3.45 -26.22
N ASP A 532 -22.09 -4.52 -25.59
CA ASP A 532 -21.97 -4.75 -24.14
C ASP A 532 -20.51 -4.70 -23.63
N SER A 533 -19.55 -4.87 -24.54
CA SER A 533 -18.11 -4.77 -24.32
C SER A 533 -17.57 -3.34 -24.35
N VAL A 534 -18.42 -2.31 -24.34
CA VAL A 534 -18.02 -0.91 -24.42
C VAL A 534 -18.76 -0.08 -23.38
N LEU A 535 -18.00 0.70 -22.60
CA LEU A 535 -18.55 1.67 -21.67
C LEU A 535 -18.23 3.08 -22.18
N VAL A 536 -19.25 3.89 -22.37
CA VAL A 536 -19.12 5.24 -22.94
C VAL A 536 -19.42 6.29 -21.87
N VAL A 537 -18.55 7.29 -21.81
CA VAL A 537 -18.81 8.55 -21.10
C VAL A 537 -19.32 9.56 -22.12
N ASP A 538 -20.63 9.82 -22.08
CA ASP A 538 -21.31 10.75 -22.97
C ASP A 538 -20.90 12.21 -22.70
N LEU A 539 -20.97 13.05 -23.74
CA LEU A 539 -20.82 14.49 -23.62
C LEU A 539 -22.19 15.12 -23.37
N SER A 540 -22.31 15.94 -22.35
CA SER A 540 -23.52 16.72 -22.08
C SER A 540 -23.16 18.19 -21.90
N VAL A 541 -23.67 19.04 -22.79
CA VAL A 541 -23.52 20.50 -22.75
C VAL A 541 -24.89 21.10 -22.45
N PRO A 542 -25.16 21.57 -21.22
CA PRO A 542 -26.45 22.16 -20.89
C PRO A 542 -26.70 23.46 -21.66
N PRO A 543 -27.97 23.87 -21.84
CA PRO A 543 -28.30 25.18 -22.36
C PRO A 543 -27.78 26.23 -21.40
N ARG A 544 -27.29 27.35 -21.93
CA ARG A 544 -26.79 28.43 -21.08
C ARG A 544 -27.92 29.06 -20.28
N ARG A 545 -27.60 29.45 -19.06
CA ARG A 545 -28.48 30.31 -18.27
C ARG A 545 -28.54 31.69 -18.93
N LEU A 546 -29.76 32.16 -19.18
CA LEU A 546 -30.03 33.52 -19.64
C LEU A 546 -30.17 34.46 -18.45
N ILE A 547 -29.54 35.64 -18.55
CA ILE A 547 -29.61 36.69 -17.55
C ILE A 547 -29.88 38.02 -18.27
N GLY A 548 -31.00 38.69 -17.93
CA GLY A 548 -31.44 39.92 -18.60
C GLY A 548 -32.45 39.69 -19.73
N GLY A 549 -32.57 40.65 -20.65
CA GLY A 549 -33.58 40.71 -21.72
C GLY A 549 -33.67 42.10 -22.37
N GLU A 550 -34.89 42.58 -22.67
CA GLU A 550 -35.14 43.96 -23.13
C GLU A 550 -34.98 45.03 -22.02
N GLU A 551 -34.61 44.59 -20.81
CA GLU A 551 -34.37 45.45 -19.66
C GLU A 551 -32.94 46.00 -19.67
N SER A 552 -32.75 47.18 -19.07
CA SER A 552 -31.42 47.80 -18.98
C SER A 552 -30.56 47.23 -17.84
N GLU A 553 -31.16 46.51 -16.89
CA GLU A 553 -30.51 45.93 -15.71
C GLU A 553 -30.79 44.41 -15.64
N ALA A 554 -29.75 43.61 -15.42
CA ALA A 554 -29.81 42.17 -15.26
C ALA A 554 -29.36 41.78 -13.85
N ARG A 555 -30.26 41.17 -13.06
CA ARG A 555 -29.95 40.71 -11.69
C ARG A 555 -29.51 39.27 -11.66
N PHE A 556 -28.60 38.95 -10.75
CA PHE A 556 -28.11 37.60 -10.53
C PHE A 556 -27.82 37.32 -9.05
N CYS A 557 -27.76 36.03 -8.73
CA CYS A 557 -27.43 35.54 -7.40
C CYS A 557 -26.56 34.30 -7.54
N VAL A 558 -25.45 34.28 -6.80
CA VAL A 558 -24.57 33.14 -6.59
C VAL A 558 -24.89 32.57 -5.22
N GLU A 559 -25.35 31.33 -5.18
CA GLU A 559 -25.70 30.64 -3.95
C GLU A 559 -24.58 29.68 -3.53
N LEU A 560 -24.32 29.57 -2.23
CA LEU A 560 -23.49 28.53 -1.63
C LEU A 560 -24.40 27.66 -0.75
N ASP A 561 -24.49 26.36 -1.07
CA ASP A 561 -25.38 25.39 -0.40
C ASP A 561 -26.85 25.88 -0.26
N GLY A 562 -27.38 26.51 -1.31
CA GLY A 562 -28.76 27.03 -1.35
C GLY A 562 -28.96 28.32 -0.55
N THR A 563 -27.89 28.95 -0.05
CA THR A 563 -27.92 30.25 0.62
C THR A 563 -27.28 31.31 -0.27
N PRO A 564 -27.91 32.48 -0.49
CA PRO A 564 -27.31 33.58 -1.25
C PRO A 564 -25.96 34.02 -0.65
N ALA A 565 -24.87 33.84 -1.41
CA ALA A 565 -23.53 34.27 -1.02
C ALA A 565 -23.15 35.60 -1.68
N VAL A 566 -23.53 35.77 -2.95
CA VAL A 566 -23.39 37.03 -3.68
C VAL A 566 -24.70 37.32 -4.38
N SER A 567 -25.22 38.53 -4.19
CA SER A 567 -26.29 39.06 -5.02
C SER A 567 -25.77 40.27 -5.77
N GLY A 568 -26.20 40.47 -7.00
CA GLY A 568 -25.71 41.57 -7.79
C GLY A 568 -26.56 41.87 -9.00
N TRP A 569 -26.20 42.96 -9.68
CA TRP A 569 -26.81 43.36 -10.93
C TRP A 569 -25.80 43.97 -11.88
N ILE A 570 -26.14 43.95 -13.16
CA ILE A 570 -25.32 44.47 -14.26
C ILE A 570 -26.20 45.33 -15.14
N GLU A 571 -25.72 46.52 -15.48
CA GLU A 571 -26.41 47.50 -16.30
C GLU A 571 -25.52 47.92 -17.48
N ASN A 572 -26.12 48.02 -18.66
CA ASN A 572 -25.44 48.46 -19.88
C ASN A 572 -25.51 49.99 -20.01
N ARG A 573 -24.36 50.67 -19.88
CA ARG A 573 -24.23 52.13 -19.96
C ARG A 573 -23.49 52.57 -21.23
N GLY A 574 -23.86 52.02 -22.38
CA GLY A 574 -23.21 52.31 -23.66
C GLY A 574 -21.82 51.70 -23.70
N GLU A 575 -20.75 52.50 -23.71
CA GLU A 575 -19.36 52.00 -23.80
C GLU A 575 -18.84 51.35 -22.50
N ALA A 576 -19.63 51.34 -21.42
CA ALA A 576 -19.26 50.79 -20.11
C ALA A 576 -20.35 49.86 -19.54
N LEU A 577 -19.95 49.00 -18.60
CA LEU A 577 -20.84 48.22 -17.75
C LEU A 577 -20.78 48.75 -16.32
N ALA A 578 -21.95 48.93 -15.70
CA ALA A 578 -22.06 49.14 -14.26
C ALA A 578 -22.44 47.81 -13.60
N LEU A 579 -21.68 47.40 -12.59
CA LEU A 579 -21.89 46.19 -11.82
C LEU A 579 -21.99 46.53 -10.34
N GLU A 580 -22.93 45.92 -9.63
CA GLU A 580 -23.00 46.00 -8.18
C GLU A 580 -23.03 44.59 -7.61
N PHE A 581 -22.24 44.36 -6.56
CA PHE A 581 -22.15 43.09 -5.87
C PHE A 581 -22.34 43.34 -4.38
N SER A 582 -23.27 42.61 -3.76
CA SER A 582 -23.39 42.46 -2.32
C SER A 582 -22.93 41.07 -1.95
N VAL A 583 -21.81 41.00 -1.22
CA VAL A 583 -21.18 39.75 -0.77
C VAL A 583 -21.50 39.54 0.69
N ASP A 584 -22.12 38.41 1.03
CA ASP A 584 -22.33 37.99 2.41
C ASP A 584 -21.11 37.21 2.92
N ASP A 585 -20.39 37.78 3.88
CA ASP A 585 -19.13 37.24 4.40
C ASP A 585 -19.09 37.38 5.92
N SER A 586 -19.71 36.45 6.63
CA SER A 586 -19.98 36.49 8.07
C SER A 586 -18.79 36.78 9.01
N ASN A 587 -17.54 36.74 8.54
CA ASN A 587 -16.36 37.18 9.29
C ASN A 587 -16.12 38.70 9.26
N ILE A 588 -16.88 39.44 8.45
CA ILE A 588 -16.90 40.89 8.45
C ILE A 588 -17.71 41.37 9.66
N LEU A 589 -16.98 41.69 10.73
CA LEU A 589 -17.53 42.37 11.88
C LEU A 589 -17.56 43.87 11.57
N ILE A 590 -18.77 44.45 11.46
CA ILE A 590 -19.07 45.87 11.13
C ILE A 590 -18.29 46.92 11.99
N GLY A 591 -17.53 46.52 13.01
CA GLY A 591 -16.75 47.40 13.88
C GLY A 591 -15.26 47.08 14.08
N LYS A 592 -14.64 46.16 13.32
CA LYS A 592 -13.18 45.87 13.42
C LYS A 592 -12.50 45.95 12.05
N LEU A 593 -11.75 47.02 11.81
CA LEU A 593 -10.76 47.13 10.73
C LEU A 593 -9.48 46.34 11.11
N PRO A 594 -8.73 45.72 10.17
CA PRO A 594 -8.88 45.65 8.71
C PRO A 594 -9.56 44.35 8.21
N TRP A 595 -10.19 44.41 7.04
CA TRP A 595 -11.00 43.32 6.48
C TRP A 595 -10.18 42.53 5.46
N SER A 596 -10.21 41.21 5.52
CA SER A 596 -9.78 40.31 4.44
C SER A 596 -11.03 39.63 3.92
N GLY A 597 -11.79 40.35 3.08
CA GLY A 597 -13.05 39.85 2.53
C GLY A 597 -12.83 38.81 1.44
N SER A 598 -13.89 38.06 1.18
CA SER A 598 -14.04 37.19 0.01
C SER A 598 -13.76 37.97 -1.28
N SER A 599 -13.19 37.34 -2.32
CA SER A 599 -12.94 38.00 -3.60
C SER A 599 -13.90 37.49 -4.66
N LEU A 600 -14.19 38.31 -5.68
CA LEU A 600 -14.97 37.89 -6.84
C LEU A 600 -14.05 37.75 -8.05
N GLU A 601 -14.14 36.63 -8.76
CA GLU A 601 -13.52 36.48 -10.08
C GLU A 601 -14.62 36.52 -11.13
N LEU A 602 -14.55 37.48 -12.04
CA LEU A 602 -15.50 37.66 -13.12
C LEU A 602 -14.83 37.24 -14.42
N PHE A 603 -15.54 36.46 -15.22
CA PHE A 603 -15.07 35.98 -16.51
C PHE A 603 -15.98 36.52 -17.60
N PHE A 604 -15.42 37.31 -18.50
CA PHE A 604 -16.13 37.90 -19.64
C PHE A 604 -15.69 37.25 -20.94
N ALA A 605 -16.60 37.04 -21.88
CA ALA A 605 -16.26 36.72 -23.27
C ALA A 605 -17.29 37.30 -24.25
N PRO A 606 -16.92 37.54 -25.52
CA PRO A 606 -17.88 37.93 -26.55
C PRO A 606 -19.01 36.89 -26.71
N ALA A 607 -20.23 37.35 -27.00
CA ALA A 607 -21.39 36.46 -27.20
C ALA A 607 -21.19 35.50 -28.39
N GLU A 608 -20.54 35.97 -29.46
CA GLU A 608 -20.16 35.20 -30.65
C GLU A 608 -19.08 34.12 -30.38
N GLY A 609 -18.50 34.08 -29.18
CA GLY A 609 -17.38 33.22 -28.83
C GLY A 609 -16.01 33.89 -29.00
N GLY A 610 -15.05 33.47 -28.17
CA GLY A 610 -13.70 34.04 -28.13
C GLY A 610 -12.94 33.67 -26.86
N SER A 611 -11.70 34.14 -26.73
CA SER A 611 -10.91 33.92 -25.51
C SER A 611 -11.54 34.65 -24.33
N GLY A 612 -11.87 33.93 -23.27
CA GLY A 612 -12.33 34.52 -22.02
C GLY A 612 -11.31 35.48 -21.42
N PHE A 613 -11.81 36.50 -20.74
CA PHE A 613 -11.03 37.48 -20.01
C PHE A 613 -11.45 37.49 -18.55
N GLN A 614 -10.49 37.20 -17.68
CA GLN A 614 -10.70 37.17 -16.24
C GLN A 614 -10.32 38.51 -15.63
N VAL A 615 -11.21 39.05 -14.81
CA VAL A 615 -10.91 40.14 -13.88
C VAL A 615 -11.26 39.70 -12.46
N ILE A 616 -10.47 40.14 -11.50
CA ILE A 616 -10.58 39.79 -10.10
C ILE A 616 -10.89 41.07 -9.35
N LEU A 617 -12.06 41.11 -8.72
CA LEU A 617 -12.42 42.15 -7.77
C LEU A 617 -11.87 41.76 -6.40
N VAL A 618 -10.84 42.51 -5.99
CA VAL A 618 -10.21 42.39 -4.68
C VAL A 618 -10.78 43.48 -3.78
N PRO A 619 -11.45 43.14 -2.67
CA PRO A 619 -11.96 44.15 -1.75
C PRO A 619 -10.81 44.92 -1.09
N GLY A 620 -11.04 46.19 -0.84
CA GLY A 620 -10.11 47.09 -0.18
C GLY A 620 -9.85 46.71 1.27
N LYS A 621 -8.65 47.04 1.75
CA LYS A 621 -8.19 46.78 3.12
C LYS A 621 -7.85 48.09 3.84
N GLY A 622 -8.30 48.25 5.08
CA GLY A 622 -7.96 49.40 5.93
C GLY A 622 -9.04 50.49 5.94
N GLU A 623 -8.72 51.65 6.52
CA GLU A 623 -9.68 52.76 6.73
C GLU A 623 -10.19 53.41 5.43
N GLU A 624 -9.41 53.33 4.33
CA GLU A 624 -9.76 53.96 3.05
C GLU A 624 -10.60 53.06 2.11
N LEU A 625 -10.88 51.80 2.49
CA LEU A 625 -11.68 50.81 1.72
C LEU A 625 -11.49 50.92 0.20
N SER A 626 -10.25 50.82 -0.30
CA SER A 626 -9.95 50.98 -1.73
C SER A 626 -9.96 49.63 -2.47
N PRO A 627 -11.10 49.19 -3.05
CA PRO A 627 -11.15 47.97 -3.85
C PRO A 627 -10.31 48.11 -5.11
N LYS A 628 -9.91 46.97 -5.67
CA LYS A 628 -9.18 46.91 -6.94
C LYS A 628 -9.85 45.94 -7.88
N LEU A 629 -9.98 46.34 -9.14
CA LEU A 629 -10.25 45.41 -10.24
C LEU A 629 -8.92 45.12 -10.93
N VAL A 630 -8.48 43.87 -10.92
CA VAL A 630 -7.20 43.46 -11.53
C VAL A 630 -7.40 42.35 -12.56
N ASP A 631 -6.51 42.22 -13.52
CA ASP A 631 -6.47 41.06 -14.41
C ASP A 631 -5.88 39.81 -13.71
N ALA A 632 -5.84 38.68 -14.42
CA ALA A 632 -5.25 37.43 -13.93
C ALA A 632 -3.74 37.54 -13.61
N GLN A 633 -3.05 38.57 -14.09
CA GLN A 633 -1.64 38.88 -13.78
C GLN A 633 -1.50 39.94 -12.68
N SER A 634 -2.60 40.32 -12.02
CA SER A 634 -2.67 41.35 -10.98
C SER A 634 -2.37 42.79 -11.44
N HIS A 635 -2.54 43.10 -12.73
CA HIS A 635 -2.51 44.49 -13.20
C HIS A 635 -3.89 45.14 -13.02
N GLU A 636 -3.93 46.38 -12.52
CA GLU A 636 -5.18 47.13 -12.37
C GLU A 636 -5.82 47.43 -13.73
N ILE A 637 -7.15 47.27 -13.80
CA ILE A 637 -7.93 47.53 -15.01
C ILE A 637 -8.11 49.05 -15.18
N GLU A 638 -7.49 49.60 -16.23
CA GLU A 638 -7.56 51.03 -16.52
C GLU A 638 -8.99 51.50 -16.82
N GLY A 639 -9.34 52.67 -16.26
CA GLY A 639 -10.64 53.31 -16.46
C GLY A 639 -11.79 52.72 -15.64
N ALA A 640 -11.54 51.74 -14.77
CA ALA A 640 -12.54 51.23 -13.84
C ALA A 640 -12.70 52.18 -12.64
N GLU A 641 -13.93 52.57 -12.36
CA GLU A 641 -14.30 53.32 -11.15
C GLU A 641 -14.92 52.34 -10.14
N LEU A 642 -14.40 52.31 -8.92
CA LEU A 642 -14.85 51.39 -7.88
C LEU A 642 -15.19 52.12 -6.58
N GLU A 643 -16.31 51.74 -5.99
CA GLU A 643 -16.73 52.16 -4.65
C GLU A 643 -17.03 50.93 -3.80
N GLN A 644 -16.56 50.90 -2.56
CA GLN A 644 -16.84 49.82 -1.61
C GLN A 644 -17.42 50.38 -0.32
N GLU A 645 -18.44 49.73 0.20
CA GLU A 645 -19.01 50.02 1.52
C GLU A 645 -19.31 48.75 2.33
N ALA A 646 -19.47 48.95 3.63
CA ALA A 646 -19.89 47.91 4.56
C ALA A 646 -21.40 47.63 4.41
N ALA A 647 -21.79 46.36 4.25
CA ALA A 647 -23.19 45.99 4.09
C ALA A 647 -23.53 44.72 4.89
N GLY A 648 -24.31 44.88 5.97
CA GLY A 648 -24.72 43.75 6.81
C GLY A 648 -23.55 42.94 7.36
N SER A 649 -23.62 41.62 7.23
CA SER A 649 -22.54 40.69 7.58
C SER A 649 -21.39 40.69 6.59
N GLY A 650 -21.39 41.50 5.52
CA GLY A 650 -20.34 41.49 4.50
C GLY A 650 -20.05 42.88 3.91
N TYR A 651 -19.90 42.95 2.59
CA TYR A 651 -19.56 44.20 1.90
C TYR A 651 -20.28 44.34 0.56
N GLN A 652 -20.45 45.58 0.12
CA GLN A 652 -21.00 45.92 -1.18
C GLN A 652 -19.93 46.64 -2.01
N VAL A 653 -19.83 46.31 -3.31
CA VAL A 653 -18.97 47.00 -4.26
C VAL A 653 -19.75 47.39 -5.49
N ARG A 654 -19.56 48.64 -5.92
CA ARG A 654 -19.98 49.14 -7.23
C ARG A 654 -18.76 49.28 -8.12
N VAL A 655 -18.89 48.85 -9.35
CA VAL A 655 -17.85 48.91 -10.38
C VAL A 655 -18.45 49.48 -11.65
N VAL A 656 -17.90 50.57 -12.16
CA VAL A 656 -18.17 51.04 -13.52
C VAL A 656 -16.91 50.79 -14.34
N VAL A 657 -16.99 49.94 -15.36
CA VAL A 657 -15.82 49.51 -16.14
C VAL A 657 -16.08 49.63 -17.64
N PRO A 658 -15.17 50.24 -18.43
CA PRO A 658 -15.31 50.29 -19.88
C PRO A 658 -15.36 48.88 -20.48
N LYS A 659 -16.30 48.62 -21.41
CA LYS A 659 -16.44 47.32 -22.09
C LYS A 659 -15.16 46.88 -22.78
N LYS A 660 -14.43 47.83 -23.37
CA LYS A 660 -13.12 47.59 -23.99
C LYS A 660 -12.09 47.04 -23.00
N SER A 661 -12.10 47.50 -21.75
CA SER A 661 -11.23 47.01 -20.68
C SER A 661 -11.56 45.56 -20.27
N LEU A 662 -12.80 45.10 -20.56
CA LEU A 662 -13.24 43.71 -20.41
C LEU A 662 -13.09 42.88 -21.69
N LYS A 663 -12.43 43.42 -22.73
CA LYS A 663 -12.32 42.84 -24.08
C LYS A 663 -13.66 42.58 -24.78
N LEU A 664 -14.68 43.36 -24.42
CA LEU A 664 -15.96 43.39 -25.12
C LEU A 664 -15.98 44.53 -26.15
N SER A 665 -16.81 44.40 -27.19
CA SER A 665 -17.07 45.51 -28.11
C SER A 665 -17.76 46.66 -27.36
N PRO A 666 -17.45 47.94 -27.64
CA PRO A 666 -18.16 49.08 -27.04
C PRO A 666 -19.68 49.02 -27.25
N ASP A 667 -20.10 48.50 -28.39
CA ASP A 667 -21.52 48.37 -28.78
C ASP A 667 -22.10 46.97 -28.43
N ALA A 668 -21.42 46.18 -27.61
CA ALA A 668 -21.91 44.85 -27.24
C ALA A 668 -23.11 44.95 -26.30
N ASP A 669 -24.29 44.55 -26.78
CA ASP A 669 -25.53 44.44 -26.00
C ASP A 669 -25.75 43.02 -25.45
N SER A 670 -24.90 42.08 -25.85
CA SER A 670 -24.83 40.74 -25.30
C SER A 670 -23.39 40.27 -25.10
N PHE A 671 -23.16 39.47 -24.05
CA PHE A 671 -21.85 38.91 -23.72
C PHE A 671 -21.99 37.70 -22.78
N LEU A 672 -20.94 36.91 -22.67
CA LEU A 672 -20.87 35.79 -21.74
C LEU A 672 -20.26 36.23 -20.42
N LEU A 673 -20.87 35.78 -19.32
CA LEU A 673 -20.42 36.07 -17.96
C LEU A 673 -20.46 34.82 -17.07
N ASP A 674 -19.41 34.66 -16.27
CA ASP A 674 -19.50 33.90 -15.03
C ASP A 674 -18.89 34.71 -13.87
N CYS A 675 -19.38 34.45 -12.66
CA CYS A 675 -18.96 35.13 -11.44
C CYS A 675 -18.65 34.07 -10.39
N TYR A 676 -17.38 33.95 -10.02
CA TYR A 676 -16.92 33.07 -8.95
C TYR A 676 -16.78 33.89 -7.67
N VAL A 677 -17.38 33.40 -6.60
CA VAL A 677 -17.06 33.88 -5.25
C VAL A 677 -16.11 32.90 -4.60
N ASN A 678 -14.97 33.39 -4.13
CA ASN A 678 -14.10 32.65 -3.21
C ASN A 678 -14.37 33.15 -1.80
N ILE A 679 -15.25 32.44 -1.08
CA ILE A 679 -15.56 32.75 0.32
C ILE A 679 -14.44 32.19 1.18
N ASN A 680 -13.61 33.08 1.75
CA ASN A 680 -12.43 32.67 2.52
C ASN A 680 -12.76 32.38 4.01
N ALA A 681 -14.04 32.34 4.41
CA ALA A 681 -14.44 32.66 5.77
C ALA A 681 -15.84 32.15 6.22
N LEU A 682 -15.96 30.87 6.60
CA LEU A 682 -16.95 30.40 7.59
C LEU A 682 -16.30 30.02 8.95
N GLY A 683 -15.11 30.57 9.27
CA GLY A 683 -14.62 30.68 10.66
C GLY A 683 -13.66 29.60 11.19
N ASP A 684 -13.33 28.56 10.43
CA ASP A 684 -12.22 27.63 10.72
C ASP A 684 -11.42 27.29 9.45
N ALA A 685 -10.32 26.54 9.60
CA ALA A 685 -9.41 26.22 8.49
C ALA A 685 -10.05 25.38 7.36
N HIS A 686 -11.33 25.01 7.46
CA HIS A 686 -12.05 24.09 6.58
C HIS A 686 -13.33 24.71 5.98
N SER A 687 -13.57 26.01 6.22
CA SER A 687 -14.84 26.66 5.92
C SER A 687 -14.78 27.63 4.71
N GLY A 688 -13.85 27.40 3.79
CA GLY A 688 -13.80 28.11 2.52
C GLY A 688 -14.72 27.46 1.50
N GLY A 689 -15.53 28.24 0.79
CA GLY A 689 -16.43 27.76 -0.26
C GLY A 689 -16.20 28.54 -1.55
N ARG A 690 -16.12 27.84 -2.68
CA ARG A 690 -16.23 28.48 -4.00
C ARG A 690 -17.69 28.33 -4.44
N SER A 691 -18.23 29.28 -5.19
CA SER A 691 -19.46 29.09 -5.98
C SER A 691 -19.46 29.95 -7.23
N SER A 692 -20.19 29.53 -8.26
CA SER A 692 -20.28 30.21 -9.55
C SER A 692 -21.72 30.54 -9.92
N LEU A 693 -21.88 31.55 -10.77
CA LEU A 693 -23.18 31.95 -11.31
C LEU A 693 -23.78 30.88 -12.25
N SER A 694 -22.92 30.12 -12.92
CA SER A 694 -23.25 28.98 -13.77
C SER A 694 -23.63 27.70 -13.00
N GLY A 695 -23.32 27.60 -11.70
CA GLY A 695 -23.69 26.47 -10.84
C GLY A 695 -22.79 25.23 -10.95
N GLY A 696 -21.67 25.30 -11.67
CA GLY A 696 -20.73 24.19 -11.89
C GLY A 696 -19.37 24.34 -11.17
N PHE A 697 -18.82 23.23 -10.67
CA PHE A 697 -17.51 23.15 -9.97
C PHE A 697 -16.49 22.24 -10.65
N ASN A 698 -16.51 22.10 -11.96
CA ASN A 698 -15.47 21.35 -12.64
C ASN A 698 -14.28 22.27 -12.92
N ALA A 699 -13.07 21.84 -12.53
CA ALA A 699 -11.81 22.57 -12.73
C ALA A 699 -11.42 22.79 -14.21
N HIS A 700 -12.30 22.45 -15.15
CA HIS A 700 -12.12 22.49 -16.59
C HIS A 700 -13.23 23.30 -17.28
N LEU A 701 -13.64 24.43 -16.70
CA LEU A 701 -14.63 25.30 -17.32
C LEU A 701 -14.15 25.79 -18.69
N GLY A 702 -14.84 25.35 -19.74
CA GLY A 702 -14.76 26.02 -21.04
C GLY A 702 -15.79 27.16 -21.08
N ALA A 703 -15.55 28.17 -21.93
CA ALA A 703 -16.43 29.34 -22.09
C ALA A 703 -17.90 29.00 -22.44
N HIS A 704 -18.22 27.74 -22.72
CA HIS A 704 -19.56 27.24 -22.98
C HIS A 704 -20.43 27.08 -21.73
N GLU A 705 -19.84 27.06 -20.53
CA GLU A 705 -20.56 26.94 -19.26
C GLU A 705 -20.94 28.31 -18.67
N TYR A 706 -20.50 29.43 -19.27
CA TYR A 706 -20.84 30.78 -18.83
C TYR A 706 -22.29 31.15 -19.15
N SER A 707 -22.90 31.99 -18.32
CA SER A 707 -24.24 32.52 -18.56
C SER A 707 -24.21 33.54 -19.71
N LEU A 708 -25.25 33.58 -20.53
CA LEU A 708 -25.40 34.60 -21.56
C LEU A 708 -26.18 35.79 -20.97
N VAL A 709 -25.54 36.95 -20.96
CA VAL A 709 -26.13 38.22 -20.51
C VAL A 709 -26.58 39.00 -21.74
N THR A 710 -27.84 39.44 -21.74
CA THR A 710 -28.40 40.33 -22.78
C THR A 710 -29.06 41.53 -22.12
N LEU A 711 -28.72 42.74 -22.57
CA LEU A 711 -29.14 44.00 -21.95
C LEU A 711 -29.49 45.04 -23.00
N ALA A 712 -30.59 45.77 -22.80
CA ALA A 712 -30.89 46.95 -23.61
C ALA A 712 -29.97 48.14 -23.26
N ALA A 713 -29.50 48.87 -24.27
CA ALA A 713 -28.72 50.10 -24.05
C ALA A 713 -29.58 51.23 -23.49
N ILE A 714 -29.09 51.95 -22.48
CA ILE A 714 -29.72 53.17 -21.98
C ILE A 714 -29.24 54.37 -22.83
N ASP A 715 -30.16 55.01 -23.54
CA ASP A 715 -29.89 56.26 -24.25
C ASP A 715 -29.63 57.42 -23.25
N GLY A 716 -28.36 57.77 -23.07
CA GLY A 716 -27.92 59.15 -22.79
C GLY A 716 -28.33 59.80 -21.45
N GLY A 717 -28.35 59.06 -20.33
CA GLY A 717 -28.50 59.61 -18.98
C GLY A 717 -27.17 59.67 -18.21
N ASP A 718 -26.93 60.75 -17.47
CA ASP A 718 -25.74 61.01 -16.65
C ASP A 718 -25.33 59.79 -15.77
N PRO A 719 -24.09 59.28 -15.87
CA PRO A 719 -23.65 58.09 -15.13
C PRO A 719 -23.65 58.26 -13.60
N ASN A 720 -23.80 59.48 -13.06
CA ASN A 720 -23.74 59.75 -11.62
C ASN A 720 -25.08 59.92 -10.90
N THR A 721 -26.23 59.73 -11.55
CA THR A 721 -27.53 59.79 -10.84
C THR A 721 -27.92 58.43 -10.28
N SER A 722 -27.58 58.20 -9.00
CA SER A 722 -28.07 57.09 -8.18
C SER A 722 -29.60 57.09 -8.07
N ARG A 723 -30.23 55.93 -8.19
CA ARG A 723 -31.53 55.63 -7.59
C ARG A 723 -31.35 54.98 -6.23
#